data_AF-A0A350YY42-F1
#
_entry.id   AF-A0A350YY42-F1
#
_cell.length_a   1.000
_cell.length_b   1.000
_cell.length_c   1.000
_cell.angle_alpha   90.00
_cell.angle_beta   90.00
_cell.angle_gamma   90.00
#
_symmetry.space_group_name_H-M   'P 1'
#
loop_
_entity.id
_entity.type
_entity.pdbx_description
1 polymer ?
#
loop_
_entity_poly.entity_id
_entity_poly.type
_entity_poly.pdbx_seq_one_letter_code
_entity_poly.pdbx_strand_id
1 'polypeptide(L)'
;ELEWPIDILIAGIWIVYGWNMIATILIRRVQHIYAAIWWYLATFLGIAMLHVVNSFALPVSLFKSYSVYAGAQDAVVQWWYGHNAVAFFLTTPFLGLMYYYLPKAVNRPIYSYKLSIIHFWSLIFLYMWAGPHHLLYQALPEWAQALGTTFSIMLIAPSWGGMINGFLTLRGAWDKVRDSAALKFFVVALTAYGMATFEGPMMSLKNVNEITHFTDWTIGHVHIAGMGWNAGLVFGMLYWLVPLIFNTKIYSTKLANAHFWIATLGILVYAIPLYWAAVTQWLMWRDYTPEGYLTYPNFLETLSQIIPMYVARIFGGTLFVIGFIIMLFNFYKTIKSGQSEDNVAAEAPMLVPIGPRNPDRETVHRWIERKGVIFSIIAFFVLAVGGAVEIIPMVFVKSNIPTIDTVTPYTPLELEGRDIYVSEGCYVCHSQVVRPFRYETDRYGEYSKIGEFVYDHPYQWGSRRIGPDLARAGVVTGPMFKSAAWHYSHFMDPQKMNVQSTMPKYPWFATKEVNLEGTPAKIRAMQKLGVPYPEGYDQQAVEDLKSQGSEIAANLNSSGIEVSPTSQMVAMIAYLHKLGRDISQPLAEEAVPMELAPVTLPVGQADFDAAKENYLKICAACHGPEGNGIPPAFPSLVDEEWLHGNKPEEIVRSISEGYPLKGMVGYKNQLSGSQINQLASYILNVLNQ
;
A
#
# COMPACT_ATOMS: atom_id res chain seq x y z
N GLU A 1 9.66 3.26 -6.04
CA GLU A 1 9.94 4.27 -4.98
C GLU A 1 11.33 4.89 -5.13
N LEU A 2 12.36 4.09 -5.42
CA LEU A 2 13.66 4.61 -5.82
C LEU A 2 13.59 5.06 -7.28
N GLU A 3 14.30 6.14 -7.62
CA GLU A 3 14.33 6.65 -8.99
C GLU A 3 15.34 5.90 -9.87
N TRP A 4 15.15 6.02 -11.19
CA TRP A 4 15.81 5.19 -12.20
C TRP A 4 17.35 5.06 -12.11
N PRO A 5 18.16 6.03 -11.62
CA PRO A 5 19.60 5.81 -11.49
C PRO A 5 19.92 4.77 -10.41
N ILE A 6 19.12 4.73 -9.34
CA ILE A 6 19.27 3.76 -8.26
C ILE A 6 18.79 2.38 -8.74
N ASP A 7 17.75 2.32 -9.55
CA ASP A 7 17.30 1.06 -10.15
C ASP A 7 18.39 0.44 -11.04
N ILE A 8 19.12 1.25 -11.81
CA ILE A 8 20.28 0.78 -12.59
C ILE A 8 21.40 0.30 -11.67
N LEU A 9 21.68 1.04 -10.59
CA LEU A 9 22.71 0.64 -9.62
C LEU A 9 22.37 -0.69 -8.93
N ILE A 10 21.10 -0.87 -8.54
CA ILE A 10 20.58 -2.12 -7.97
C ILE A 10 20.76 -3.26 -8.98
N ALA A 11 20.38 -3.06 -10.24
CA ALA A 11 20.57 -4.08 -11.27
C ALA A 11 22.06 -4.44 -11.44
N GLY A 12 22.95 -3.44 -11.44
CA GLY A 12 24.40 -3.64 -11.53
C GLY A 12 24.96 -4.46 -10.37
N ILE A 13 24.64 -4.10 -9.12
CA ILE A 13 25.13 -4.85 -7.96
C ILE A 13 24.50 -6.25 -7.86
N TRP A 14 23.25 -6.40 -8.31
CA TRP A 14 22.57 -7.70 -8.37
C TRP A 14 23.24 -8.64 -9.37
N ILE A 15 23.72 -8.14 -10.50
CA ILE A 15 24.53 -8.91 -11.46
C ILE A 15 25.85 -9.34 -10.84
N VAL A 16 26.54 -8.45 -10.12
CA VAL A 16 27.79 -8.79 -9.42
C VAL A 16 27.56 -9.90 -8.39
N TYR A 17 26.50 -9.78 -7.59
CA TYR A 17 26.06 -10.81 -6.64
C TYR A 17 25.78 -12.16 -7.33
N GLY A 18 25.00 -12.14 -8.41
CA GLY A 18 24.67 -13.34 -9.19
C GLY A 18 25.89 -14.00 -9.78
N TRP A 19 26.82 -13.23 -10.35
CA TRP A 19 28.07 -13.75 -10.88
C TRP A 19 28.92 -14.41 -9.79
N ASN A 20 29.07 -13.78 -8.63
CA ASN A 20 29.81 -14.35 -7.50
C ASN A 20 29.23 -15.72 -7.07
N MET A 21 27.90 -15.81 -6.97
CA MET A 21 27.21 -17.05 -6.63
C MET A 21 27.41 -18.12 -7.72
N ILE A 22 27.16 -17.79 -9.00
CA ILE A 22 27.26 -18.74 -10.12
C ILE A 22 28.70 -19.23 -10.28
N ALA A 23 29.70 -18.33 -10.22
CA ALA A 23 31.10 -18.70 -10.28
C ALA A 23 31.48 -19.70 -9.17
N THR A 24 30.99 -19.47 -7.95
CA THR A 24 31.18 -20.38 -6.82
C THR A 24 30.55 -21.76 -7.07
N ILE A 25 29.37 -21.81 -7.68
CA ILE A 25 28.70 -23.07 -8.06
C ILE A 25 29.46 -23.81 -9.16
N LEU A 26 30.10 -23.10 -10.10
CA LEU A 26 30.84 -23.69 -11.20
C LEU A 26 32.14 -24.37 -10.76
N ILE A 27 32.83 -23.82 -9.76
CA ILE A 27 34.08 -24.37 -9.23
C ILE A 27 33.89 -25.37 -8.08
N ARG A 28 32.64 -25.74 -7.79
CA ARG A 28 32.31 -26.67 -6.69
C ARG A 28 32.94 -28.05 -6.91
N ARG A 29 33.26 -28.73 -5.80
CA ARG A 29 33.85 -30.08 -5.82
C ARG A 29 32.84 -31.22 -5.76
N VAL A 30 31.63 -30.94 -5.27
CA VAL A 30 30.54 -31.92 -5.19
C VAL A 30 29.69 -31.91 -6.46
N GLN A 31 29.31 -33.09 -6.93
CA GLN A 31 28.48 -33.23 -8.13
C GLN A 31 27.12 -32.55 -7.95
N HIS A 32 26.49 -32.73 -6.79
CA HIS A 32 25.15 -32.24 -6.48
C HIS A 32 25.17 -30.83 -5.93
N ILE A 33 24.16 -30.05 -6.31
CA ILE A 33 23.92 -28.72 -5.77
C ILE A 33 22.94 -28.88 -4.63
N TYR A 34 23.31 -28.46 -3.42
CA TYR A 34 22.45 -28.60 -2.26
C TYR A 34 21.15 -27.79 -2.42
N ALA A 35 20.03 -28.28 -1.88
CA ALA A 35 18.71 -27.66 -2.05
C ALA A 35 18.65 -26.19 -1.64
N ALA A 36 19.45 -25.77 -0.64
CA ALA A 36 19.57 -24.36 -0.28
C ALA A 36 19.98 -23.48 -1.47
N ILE A 37 20.89 -23.95 -2.32
CA ILE A 37 21.40 -23.20 -3.46
C ILE A 37 20.33 -23.10 -4.56
N TRP A 38 19.42 -24.07 -4.70
CA TRP A 38 18.30 -23.97 -5.64
C TRP A 38 17.46 -22.73 -5.33
N TRP A 39 17.18 -22.51 -4.04
CA TRP A 39 16.45 -21.34 -3.57
C TRP A 39 17.19 -20.03 -3.88
N TYR A 40 18.50 -19.96 -3.63
CA TYR A 40 19.28 -18.76 -3.96
C TYR A 40 19.40 -18.50 -5.46
N LEU A 41 19.47 -19.54 -6.29
CA LEU A 41 19.38 -19.41 -7.74
C LEU A 41 18.02 -18.84 -8.16
N ALA A 42 16.92 -19.36 -7.58
CA ALA A 42 15.59 -18.84 -7.83
C ALA A 42 15.42 -17.39 -7.34
N THR A 43 15.99 -17.03 -6.18
CA THR A 43 16.04 -15.64 -5.68
C THR A 43 16.72 -14.72 -6.68
N PHE A 44 17.94 -15.07 -7.12
CA PHE A 44 18.70 -14.26 -8.05
C PHE A 44 17.94 -14.05 -9.37
N LEU A 45 17.48 -15.14 -9.98
CA LEU A 45 16.78 -15.11 -11.27
C LEU A 45 15.42 -14.41 -11.19
N GLY A 46 14.64 -14.71 -10.14
CA GLY A 46 13.34 -14.11 -9.89
C GLY A 46 13.47 -12.61 -9.69
N ILE A 47 14.27 -12.16 -8.70
CA ILE A 47 14.44 -10.73 -8.41
C ILE A 47 15.05 -9.98 -9.60
N ALA A 48 15.99 -10.56 -10.35
CA ALA A 48 16.54 -9.91 -11.54
C ALA A 48 15.44 -9.63 -12.58
N MET A 49 14.58 -10.62 -12.86
CA MET A 49 13.46 -10.47 -13.78
C MET A 49 12.43 -9.45 -13.28
N LEU A 50 12.05 -9.57 -11.99
CA LEU A 50 11.06 -8.70 -11.35
C LEU A 50 11.51 -7.24 -11.37
N HIS A 51 12.75 -6.98 -10.93
CA HIS A 51 13.34 -5.65 -10.90
C HIS A 51 13.39 -5.02 -12.28
N VAL A 52 13.88 -5.74 -13.29
CA VAL A 52 13.96 -5.21 -14.66
C VAL A 52 12.58 -4.87 -15.20
N VAL A 53 11.60 -5.77 -15.09
CA VAL A 53 10.27 -5.56 -15.69
C VAL A 53 9.50 -4.43 -15.01
N ASN A 54 9.59 -4.32 -13.68
CA ASN A 54 8.86 -3.30 -12.90
C ASN A 54 9.50 -1.92 -12.98
N SER A 55 10.84 -1.84 -13.01
CA SER A 55 11.59 -0.57 -13.07
C SER A 55 11.70 0.00 -14.49
N PHE A 56 10.98 -0.54 -15.47
CA PHE A 56 10.92 0.06 -16.80
C PHE A 56 10.17 1.40 -16.70
N ALA A 57 10.93 2.49 -16.82
CA ALA A 57 10.42 3.85 -16.71
C ALA A 57 11.11 4.76 -17.72
N LEU A 58 10.42 5.82 -18.13
CA LEU A 58 10.96 6.87 -18.99
C LEU A 58 11.54 8.01 -18.12
N PRO A 59 12.87 8.23 -18.14
CA PRO A 59 13.49 9.31 -17.38
C PRO A 59 13.10 10.69 -17.91
N VAL A 60 12.75 11.59 -17.00
CA VAL A 60 12.53 13.02 -17.28
C VAL A 60 13.69 13.85 -16.74
N SER A 61 14.19 13.51 -15.57
CA SER A 61 15.37 14.12 -14.94
C SER A 61 16.13 13.08 -14.11
N LEU A 62 17.22 13.47 -13.45
CA LEU A 62 17.99 12.55 -12.60
C LEU A 62 17.14 11.95 -11.46
N PHE A 63 16.15 12.68 -10.96
CA PHE A 63 15.30 12.27 -9.84
C PHE A 63 13.82 12.27 -10.20
N LYS A 64 13.51 12.05 -11.49
CA LYS A 64 12.12 11.88 -11.94
C LYS A 64 12.04 10.98 -13.15
N SER A 65 11.17 9.99 -13.08
CA SER A 65 10.76 9.14 -14.19
C SER A 65 9.26 8.83 -14.12
N TYR A 66 8.71 8.33 -15.23
CA TYR A 66 7.34 7.83 -15.31
C TYR A 66 7.34 6.37 -15.73
N SER A 67 6.56 5.53 -15.05
CA SER A 67 6.38 4.11 -15.41
C SER A 67 5.98 4.00 -16.87
N VAL A 68 6.49 3.00 -17.59
CA VAL A 68 6.04 2.72 -18.95
C VAL A 68 4.62 2.16 -19.01
N TYR A 69 4.13 1.62 -17.90
CA TYR A 69 2.78 1.09 -17.77
C TYR A 69 1.85 2.16 -17.18
N ALA A 70 0.55 2.04 -17.44
CA ALA A 70 -0.47 2.92 -16.90
C ALA A 70 -1.58 2.16 -16.17
N GLY A 71 -2.21 2.80 -15.19
CA GLY A 71 -3.46 2.34 -14.57
C GLY A 71 -3.44 0.85 -14.20
N ALA A 72 -4.38 0.07 -14.74
CA ALA A 72 -4.47 -1.35 -14.44
C ALA A 72 -3.27 -2.20 -14.90
N GLN A 73 -2.58 -1.81 -15.98
CA GLN A 73 -1.38 -2.51 -16.43
C GLN A 73 -0.28 -2.34 -15.39
N ASP A 74 -0.08 -1.10 -14.96
CA ASP A 74 0.91 -0.76 -13.94
C ASP A 74 0.56 -1.42 -12.60
N ALA A 75 -0.73 -1.48 -12.23
CA ALA A 75 -1.18 -2.18 -11.04
C ALA A 75 -0.85 -3.68 -11.06
N VAL A 76 -1.08 -4.36 -12.20
CA VAL A 76 -0.73 -5.77 -12.36
C VAL A 76 0.78 -5.97 -12.29
N VAL A 77 1.56 -5.17 -13.03
CA VAL A 77 3.03 -5.29 -13.01
C VAL A 77 3.58 -5.00 -11.61
N GLN A 78 3.06 -3.97 -10.93
CA GLN A 78 3.48 -3.60 -9.58
C GLN A 78 3.16 -4.67 -8.55
N TRP A 79 2.00 -5.33 -8.60
CA TRP A 79 1.66 -6.38 -7.63
C TRP A 79 2.20 -7.74 -8.00
N TRP A 80 2.40 -8.01 -9.29
CA TRP A 80 3.28 -9.07 -9.74
C TRP A 80 4.69 -8.89 -9.16
N TYR A 81 5.26 -7.68 -9.24
CA TYR A 81 6.54 -7.35 -8.58
C TYR A 81 6.46 -7.45 -7.07
N GLY A 82 5.53 -6.76 -6.42
CA GLY A 82 5.47 -6.61 -4.97
C GLY A 82 5.22 -7.93 -4.25
N HIS A 83 4.29 -8.75 -4.75
CA HIS A 83 4.06 -10.08 -4.20
C HIS A 83 5.28 -10.98 -4.39
N ASN A 84 5.83 -11.01 -5.59
CA ASN A 84 6.99 -11.84 -5.89
C ASN A 84 8.28 -11.31 -5.27
N ALA A 85 8.36 -10.03 -4.88
CA ALA A 85 9.45 -9.51 -4.07
C ALA A 85 9.41 -10.17 -2.68
N VAL A 86 8.24 -10.25 -2.04
CA VAL A 86 8.09 -11.02 -0.79
C VAL A 86 8.41 -12.51 -1.01
N ALA A 87 7.98 -13.08 -2.13
CA ALA A 87 8.29 -14.47 -2.47
C ALA A 87 9.80 -14.71 -2.63
N PHE A 88 10.45 -13.98 -3.53
CA PHE A 88 11.81 -14.24 -3.96
C PHE A 88 12.87 -13.54 -3.12
N PHE A 89 12.50 -12.55 -2.30
CA PHE A 89 13.42 -11.87 -1.38
C PHE A 89 13.20 -12.28 0.09
N LEU A 90 11.95 -12.51 0.52
CA LEU A 90 11.62 -12.81 1.92
C LEU A 90 11.22 -14.28 2.16
N THR A 91 10.86 -15.04 1.13
CA THR A 91 10.54 -16.47 1.29
C THR A 91 11.66 -17.37 0.78
N THR A 92 11.99 -17.32 -0.50
CA THR A 92 12.95 -18.26 -1.10
C THR A 92 14.35 -18.21 -0.48
N PRO A 93 15.04 -17.07 -0.27
CA PRO A 93 16.38 -17.11 0.30
C PRO A 93 16.33 -17.51 1.77
N PHE A 94 15.24 -17.20 2.49
CA PHE A 94 15.01 -17.65 3.85
C PHE A 94 14.73 -19.16 3.93
N LEU A 95 14.04 -19.74 2.94
CA LEU A 95 14.00 -21.20 2.79
C LEU A 95 15.41 -21.75 2.55
N GLY A 96 16.22 -21.09 1.71
CA GLY A 96 17.64 -21.44 1.53
C GLY A 96 18.43 -21.42 2.85
N LEU A 97 18.29 -20.36 3.64
CA LEU A 97 18.89 -20.24 4.98
C LEU A 97 18.39 -21.35 5.91
N MET A 98 17.09 -21.60 5.96
CA MET A 98 16.49 -22.68 6.75
C MET A 98 17.07 -24.03 6.34
N TYR A 99 17.13 -24.32 5.04
CA TYR A 99 17.68 -25.58 4.50
C TYR A 99 19.14 -25.80 4.90
N TYR A 100 19.93 -24.76 5.17
CA TYR A 100 21.30 -24.89 5.60
C TYR A 100 21.44 -24.87 7.14
N TYR A 101 21.00 -23.78 7.76
CA TYR A 101 21.30 -23.48 9.17
C TYR A 101 20.49 -24.33 10.15
N LEU A 102 19.23 -24.67 9.84
CA LEU A 102 18.42 -25.48 10.74
C LEU A 102 18.97 -26.92 10.88
N PRO A 103 19.22 -27.68 9.80
CA PRO A 103 19.85 -29.00 9.89
C PRO A 103 21.22 -28.97 10.58
N LYS A 104 22.03 -27.94 10.30
CA LYS A 104 23.34 -27.75 10.93
C LYS A 104 23.24 -27.47 12.43
N ALA A 105 22.30 -26.62 12.85
CA ALA A 105 22.12 -26.28 14.26
C ALA A 105 21.60 -27.45 15.10
N VAL A 106 20.74 -28.31 14.53
CA VAL A 106 20.23 -29.51 15.23
C VAL A 106 21.12 -30.75 15.05
N ASN A 107 22.08 -30.68 14.14
CA ASN A 107 22.93 -31.77 13.68
C ASN A 107 22.12 -33.00 13.21
N ARG A 108 21.19 -32.78 12.28
CA ARG A 108 20.39 -33.83 11.64
C ARG A 108 20.36 -33.60 10.12
N PRO A 109 20.22 -34.65 9.31
CA PRO A 109 19.95 -34.47 7.89
C PRO A 109 18.57 -33.84 7.69
N ILE A 110 18.41 -33.11 6.58
CA ILE A 110 17.11 -32.62 6.15
C ILE A 110 16.13 -33.79 5.97
N TYR A 111 14.87 -33.59 6.36
CA TYR A 111 13.90 -34.68 6.43
C TYR A 111 13.62 -35.38 5.09
N SER A 112 13.24 -34.64 4.04
CA SER A 112 12.83 -35.26 2.77
C SER A 112 13.33 -34.52 1.53
N TYR A 113 14.24 -35.16 0.80
CA TYR A 113 14.71 -34.67 -0.50
C TYR A 113 13.61 -34.66 -1.57
N LYS A 114 12.72 -35.67 -1.59
CA LYS A 114 11.59 -35.67 -2.54
C LYS A 114 10.65 -34.50 -2.29
N LEU A 115 10.37 -34.19 -1.02
CA LEU A 115 9.58 -33.02 -0.65
C LEU A 115 10.31 -31.74 -1.09
N SER A 116 11.64 -31.67 -0.91
CA SER A 116 12.48 -30.56 -1.39
C SER A 116 12.34 -30.31 -2.89
N ILE A 117 12.27 -31.36 -3.72
CA ILE A 117 12.04 -31.21 -5.16
C ILE A 117 10.64 -30.66 -5.42
N ILE A 118 9.61 -31.34 -4.89
CA ILE A 118 8.21 -31.03 -5.20
C ILE A 118 7.91 -29.59 -4.82
N HIS A 119 8.21 -29.22 -3.57
CA HIS A 119 7.86 -27.89 -3.10
C HIS A 119 8.74 -26.81 -3.70
N PHE A 120 9.98 -27.09 -4.12
CA PHE A 120 10.79 -26.10 -4.84
C PHE A 120 10.14 -25.71 -6.17
N TRP A 121 9.89 -26.69 -7.04
CA TRP A 121 9.37 -26.41 -8.37
C TRP A 121 7.95 -25.87 -8.37
N SER A 122 7.08 -26.40 -7.51
CA SER A 122 5.71 -25.87 -7.43
C SER A 122 5.67 -24.50 -6.74
N LEU A 123 6.52 -24.21 -5.75
CA LEU A 123 6.54 -22.88 -5.13
C LEU A 123 6.99 -21.81 -6.13
N ILE A 124 8.12 -22.00 -6.80
CA ILE A 124 8.64 -20.97 -7.73
C ILE A 124 7.71 -20.75 -8.92
N PHE A 125 7.00 -21.78 -9.36
CA PHE A 125 6.03 -21.64 -10.44
C PHE A 125 4.76 -20.92 -9.98
N LEU A 126 4.14 -21.38 -8.89
CA LEU A 126 2.83 -20.90 -8.45
C LEU A 126 2.88 -19.49 -7.86
N TYR A 127 3.99 -19.10 -7.23
CA TYR A 127 4.12 -17.74 -6.67
C TYR A 127 4.00 -16.64 -7.72
N MET A 128 4.48 -16.91 -8.94
CA MET A 128 4.49 -15.93 -10.04
C MET A 128 3.11 -15.46 -10.47
N TRP A 129 2.03 -16.12 -10.03
CA TRP A 129 0.64 -15.86 -10.42
C TRP A 129 -0.19 -15.17 -9.33
N ALA A 130 0.36 -15.02 -8.14
CA ALA A 130 -0.41 -14.59 -6.97
C ALA A 130 -0.54 -13.06 -6.87
N GLY A 131 0.10 -12.28 -7.77
CA GLY A 131 0.01 -10.82 -7.80
C GLY A 131 -1.43 -10.25 -7.69
N PRO A 132 -2.41 -10.75 -8.46
CA PRO A 132 -3.75 -10.16 -8.52
C PRO A 132 -4.56 -10.28 -7.22
N HIS A 133 -4.13 -11.10 -6.25
CA HIS A 133 -4.81 -11.15 -4.95
C HIS A 133 -4.71 -9.86 -4.14
N HIS A 134 -3.84 -8.93 -4.54
CA HIS A 134 -3.73 -7.58 -3.97
C HIS A 134 -4.72 -6.61 -4.60
N LEU A 135 -5.42 -7.03 -5.65
CA LEU A 135 -6.25 -6.19 -6.53
C LEU A 135 -7.71 -6.67 -6.57
N LEU A 136 -8.11 -7.46 -5.58
CA LEU A 136 -9.47 -8.00 -5.50
C LEU A 136 -10.48 -6.88 -5.20
N TYR A 137 -11.62 -6.92 -5.88
CA TYR A 137 -12.68 -5.89 -5.82
C TYR A 137 -12.21 -4.47 -6.15
N GLN A 138 -11.09 -4.35 -6.87
CA GLN A 138 -10.68 -3.09 -7.48
C GLN A 138 -11.12 -3.07 -8.94
N ALA A 139 -10.58 -2.12 -9.72
CA ALA A 139 -10.92 -1.97 -11.12
C ALA A 139 -10.30 -3.05 -12.05
N LEU A 140 -9.56 -4.03 -11.50
CA LEU A 140 -8.91 -5.07 -12.28
C LEU A 140 -9.92 -6.05 -12.94
N PRO A 141 -9.67 -6.59 -14.15
CA PRO A 141 -10.57 -7.57 -14.75
C PRO A 141 -10.77 -8.82 -13.89
N GLU A 142 -12.00 -9.34 -13.88
CA GLU A 142 -12.41 -10.50 -13.06
C GLU A 142 -11.59 -11.77 -13.33
N TRP A 143 -11.21 -12.02 -14.58
CA TRP A 143 -10.39 -13.19 -14.92
C TRP A 143 -9.03 -13.15 -14.24
N ALA A 144 -8.41 -11.97 -14.13
CA ALA A 144 -7.09 -11.81 -13.53
C ALA A 144 -7.18 -11.98 -12.01
N GLN A 145 -8.22 -11.40 -11.39
CA GLN A 145 -8.53 -11.61 -9.98
C GLN A 145 -8.73 -13.10 -9.66
N ALA A 146 -9.49 -13.82 -10.49
CA ALA A 146 -9.77 -15.25 -10.29
C ALA A 146 -8.51 -16.12 -10.39
N LEU A 147 -7.58 -15.81 -11.31
CA LEU A 147 -6.28 -16.48 -11.38
C LEU A 147 -5.48 -16.24 -10.10
N GLY A 148 -5.37 -14.99 -9.64
CA GLY A 148 -4.67 -14.65 -8.40
C GLY A 148 -5.21 -15.44 -7.20
N THR A 149 -6.53 -15.46 -6.99
CA THR A 149 -7.15 -16.25 -5.92
C THR A 149 -6.85 -17.75 -6.05
N THR A 150 -7.00 -18.32 -7.26
CA THR A 150 -6.83 -19.76 -7.48
C THR A 150 -5.40 -20.20 -7.17
N PHE A 151 -4.41 -19.48 -7.72
CA PHE A 151 -3.01 -19.81 -7.53
C PHE A 151 -2.54 -19.55 -6.10
N SER A 152 -3.05 -18.52 -5.42
CA SER A 152 -2.79 -18.28 -4.01
C SER A 152 -3.29 -19.42 -3.11
N ILE A 153 -4.47 -20.01 -3.38
CA ILE A 153 -4.93 -21.20 -2.65
C ILE A 153 -4.00 -22.40 -2.90
N MET A 154 -3.64 -22.64 -4.17
CA MET A 154 -2.73 -23.73 -4.53
C MET A 154 -1.36 -23.58 -3.86
N LEU A 155 -0.94 -22.35 -3.54
CA LEU A 155 0.33 -22.03 -2.91
C LEU A 155 0.46 -22.52 -1.46
N ILE A 156 -0.64 -22.90 -0.80
CA ILE A 156 -0.60 -23.48 0.56
C ILE A 156 0.30 -24.72 0.58
N ALA A 157 0.08 -25.66 -0.35
CA ALA A 157 0.77 -26.94 -0.39
C ALA A 157 2.30 -26.82 -0.55
N PRO A 158 2.85 -26.11 -1.54
CA PRO A 158 4.30 -25.90 -1.64
C PRO A 158 4.87 -25.10 -0.47
N SER A 159 4.15 -24.10 0.01
CA SER A 159 4.64 -23.27 1.12
C SER A 159 4.80 -24.10 2.38
N TRP A 160 3.76 -24.85 2.76
CA TRP A 160 3.81 -25.78 3.88
C TRP A 160 4.80 -26.93 3.67
N GLY A 161 5.12 -27.29 2.42
CA GLY A 161 6.24 -28.18 2.12
C GLY A 161 7.55 -27.73 2.78
N GLY A 162 7.83 -26.43 2.80
CA GLY A 162 8.99 -25.86 3.49
C GLY A 162 8.91 -26.00 5.01
N MET A 163 7.75 -25.63 5.58
CA MET A 163 7.47 -25.72 7.02
C MET A 163 7.61 -27.17 7.52
N ILE A 164 6.96 -28.11 6.84
CA ILE A 164 6.96 -29.54 7.16
C ILE A 164 8.38 -30.09 7.08
N ASN A 165 9.15 -29.74 6.05
CA ASN A 165 10.53 -30.20 5.93
C ASN A 165 11.40 -29.66 7.08
N GLY A 166 11.19 -28.41 7.49
CA GLY A 166 11.83 -27.81 8.66
C GLY A 166 11.46 -28.52 9.97
N PHE A 167 10.18 -28.64 10.30
CA PHE A 167 9.75 -29.26 11.56
C PHE A 167 10.10 -30.75 11.65
N LEU A 168 9.94 -31.51 10.56
CA LEU A 168 10.28 -32.92 10.58
C LEU A 168 11.79 -33.17 10.64
N THR A 169 12.62 -32.17 10.29
CA THR A 169 14.07 -32.22 10.55
C THR A 169 14.40 -32.13 12.05
N LEU A 170 13.55 -31.45 12.84
CA LEU A 170 13.65 -31.40 14.30
C LEU A 170 13.14 -32.68 14.99
N ARG A 171 12.56 -33.63 14.26
CA ARG A 171 12.01 -34.88 14.83
C ARG A 171 13.06 -35.61 15.64
N GLY A 172 12.75 -35.84 16.92
CA GLY A 172 13.67 -36.48 17.89
C GLY A 172 14.76 -35.57 18.44
N ALA A 173 14.65 -34.24 18.27
CA ALA A 173 15.52 -33.24 18.88
C ALA A 173 14.74 -32.08 19.55
N TRP A 174 13.46 -32.31 19.85
CA TRP A 174 12.57 -31.33 20.49
C TRP A 174 12.99 -31.00 21.93
N ASP A 175 13.65 -31.94 22.60
CA ASP A 175 14.30 -31.75 23.89
C ASP A 175 15.30 -30.59 23.85
N LYS A 176 16.10 -30.48 22.78
CA LYS A 176 17.10 -29.42 22.61
C LYS A 176 16.50 -28.03 22.42
N VAL A 177 15.25 -27.94 21.95
CA VAL A 177 14.55 -26.66 21.72
C VAL A 177 14.33 -25.94 23.05
N ARG A 178 14.08 -26.67 24.14
CA ARG A 178 13.87 -26.07 25.46
C ARG A 178 15.09 -25.26 25.93
N ASP A 179 16.29 -25.72 25.60
CA ASP A 179 17.54 -25.19 26.18
C ASP A 179 18.29 -24.25 25.23
N SER A 180 18.07 -24.37 23.91
CA SER A 180 18.74 -23.55 22.90
C SER A 180 17.86 -22.40 22.40
N ALA A 181 18.25 -21.16 22.70
CA ALA A 181 17.58 -19.97 22.17
C ALA A 181 17.57 -19.96 20.63
N ALA A 182 18.65 -20.41 19.98
CA ALA A 182 18.72 -20.52 18.53
C ALA A 182 17.63 -21.46 17.96
N LEU A 183 17.45 -22.64 18.58
CA LEU A 183 16.42 -23.58 18.16
C LEU A 183 15.00 -23.07 18.46
N LYS A 184 14.79 -22.33 19.56
CA LYS A 184 13.50 -21.67 19.83
C LYS A 184 13.13 -20.68 18.74
N PHE A 185 14.08 -19.85 18.32
CA PHE A 185 13.88 -18.90 17.23
C PHE A 185 13.58 -19.59 15.91
N PHE A 186 14.28 -20.69 15.57
CA PHE A 186 13.93 -21.47 14.38
C PHE A 186 12.52 -22.07 14.44
N VAL A 187 12.09 -22.58 15.61
CA VAL A 187 10.74 -23.11 15.78
C VAL A 187 9.69 -22.01 15.62
N VAL A 188 9.85 -20.85 16.26
CA VAL A 188 8.95 -19.70 16.09
C VAL A 188 8.93 -19.23 14.64
N ALA A 189 10.09 -19.19 13.97
CA ALA A 189 10.17 -18.80 12.58
C ALA A 189 9.38 -19.75 11.66
N LEU A 190 9.55 -21.06 11.83
CA LEU A 190 8.78 -22.05 11.06
C LEU A 190 7.27 -21.97 11.34
N THR A 191 6.87 -21.72 12.60
CA THR A 191 5.47 -21.52 12.97
C THR A 191 4.90 -20.27 12.30
N ALA A 192 5.60 -19.14 12.38
CA ALA A 192 5.18 -17.88 11.78
C ALA A 192 5.12 -17.99 10.24
N TYR A 193 6.07 -18.69 9.62
CA TYR A 193 6.05 -18.99 8.19
C TYR A 193 4.83 -19.82 7.82
N GLY A 194 4.55 -20.91 8.55
CA GLY A 194 3.37 -21.74 8.33
C GLY A 194 2.05 -20.98 8.47
N MET A 195 1.96 -20.14 9.51
CA MET A 195 0.81 -19.30 9.79
C MET A 195 0.60 -18.26 8.69
N ALA A 196 1.63 -17.47 8.35
CA ALA A 196 1.52 -16.44 7.32
C ALA A 196 1.25 -17.05 5.93
N THR A 197 1.87 -18.18 5.59
CA THR A 197 1.64 -18.86 4.31
C THR A 197 0.33 -19.67 4.25
N PHE A 198 -0.43 -19.71 5.35
CA PHE A 198 -1.83 -20.13 5.36
C PHE A 198 -2.77 -18.92 5.32
N GLU A 199 -2.49 -17.92 6.16
CA GLU A 199 -3.24 -16.67 6.24
C GLU A 199 -3.29 -15.93 4.90
N GLY A 200 -2.16 -15.78 4.20
CA GLY A 200 -2.09 -15.11 2.90
C GLY A 200 -3.05 -15.71 1.87
N PRO A 201 -3.01 -17.04 1.62
CA PRO A 201 -4.02 -17.71 0.80
C PRO A 201 -5.46 -17.53 1.26
N MET A 202 -5.73 -17.48 2.57
CA MET A 202 -7.08 -17.16 3.06
C MET A 202 -7.49 -15.73 2.71
N MET A 203 -6.60 -14.75 2.86
CA MET A 203 -6.82 -13.35 2.47
C MET A 203 -6.99 -13.15 0.96
N SER A 204 -6.57 -14.12 0.14
CA SER A 204 -6.79 -14.11 -1.31
C SER A 204 -8.19 -14.55 -1.74
N LEU A 205 -8.98 -15.10 -0.82
CA LEU A 205 -10.39 -15.40 -1.07
C LEU A 205 -11.17 -14.10 -1.06
N LYS A 206 -11.94 -13.83 -2.12
CA LYS A 206 -12.70 -12.56 -2.25
C LYS A 206 -13.49 -12.20 -0.97
N ASN A 207 -14.28 -13.12 -0.42
CA ASN A 207 -15.06 -12.87 0.80
C ASN A 207 -14.20 -12.54 2.05
N VAL A 208 -12.98 -13.06 2.13
CA VAL A 208 -12.04 -12.71 3.23
C VAL A 208 -11.32 -11.41 2.91
N ASN A 209 -11.00 -11.18 1.63
CA ASN A 209 -10.39 -9.94 1.15
C ASN A 209 -11.29 -8.72 1.38
N GLU A 210 -12.61 -8.87 1.27
CA GLU A 210 -13.57 -7.82 1.64
C GLU A 210 -13.28 -7.24 3.03
N ILE A 211 -12.91 -8.10 3.99
CA ILE A 211 -12.60 -7.78 5.38
C ILE A 211 -11.16 -7.26 5.54
N THR A 212 -10.21 -7.93 4.88
CA THR A 212 -8.78 -7.76 5.16
C THR A 212 -8.09 -6.70 4.30
N HIS A 213 -8.67 -6.38 3.14
CA HIS A 213 -8.17 -5.36 2.24
C HIS A 213 -8.47 -3.97 2.77
N PHE A 214 -7.52 -3.05 2.60
CA PHE A 214 -7.50 -1.72 3.20
C PHE A 214 -7.40 -1.63 4.72
N THR A 215 -7.62 -2.72 5.46
CA THR A 215 -7.59 -2.75 6.91
C THR A 215 -6.20 -3.08 7.48
N ASP A 216 -6.06 -2.95 8.79
CA ASP A 216 -4.84 -3.30 9.52
C ASP A 216 -4.52 -4.81 9.53
N TRP A 217 -5.40 -5.66 8.98
CA TRP A 217 -5.15 -7.09 8.87
C TRP A 217 -3.93 -7.36 8.00
N THR A 218 -3.85 -6.65 6.86
CA THR A 218 -2.71 -6.74 5.94
C THR A 218 -1.39 -6.39 6.65
N ILE A 219 -1.41 -5.41 7.55
CA ILE A 219 -0.23 -5.04 8.33
C ILE A 219 0.12 -6.10 9.37
N GLY A 220 -0.87 -6.68 10.03
CA GLY A 220 -0.70 -7.83 10.94
C GLY A 220 -0.03 -9.01 10.23
N HIS A 221 -0.59 -9.42 9.10
CA HIS A 221 -0.07 -10.50 8.24
C HIS A 221 1.40 -10.28 7.87
N VAL A 222 1.73 -9.10 7.34
CA VAL A 222 3.11 -8.74 6.95
C VAL A 222 4.07 -8.81 8.13
N HIS A 223 3.66 -8.39 9.32
CA HIS A 223 4.55 -8.37 10.50
C HIS A 223 4.68 -9.74 11.16
N ILE A 224 3.70 -10.63 11.08
CA ILE A 224 3.90 -12.04 11.48
C ILE A 224 4.97 -12.68 10.60
N ALA A 225 4.93 -12.46 9.28
CA ALA A 225 5.96 -12.95 8.37
C ALA A 225 7.32 -12.27 8.64
N GLY A 226 7.38 -10.93 8.65
CA GLY A 226 8.64 -10.19 8.80
C GLY A 226 9.31 -10.38 10.16
N MET A 227 8.57 -10.25 11.26
CA MET A 227 9.12 -10.34 12.60
C MET A 227 9.25 -11.80 13.07
N GLY A 228 8.27 -12.64 12.75
CA GLY A 228 8.24 -14.04 13.15
C GLY A 228 9.12 -14.92 12.27
N TRP A 229 8.85 -14.97 10.97
CA TRP A 229 9.60 -15.82 10.04
C TRP A 229 10.98 -15.25 9.71
N ASN A 230 11.07 -14.05 9.13
CA ASN A 230 12.34 -13.53 8.63
C ASN A 230 13.31 -13.23 9.78
N ALA A 231 12.90 -12.33 10.68
CA ALA A 231 13.76 -11.96 11.80
C ALA A 231 13.99 -13.14 12.74
N GLY A 232 12.98 -13.97 13.04
CA GLY A 232 13.16 -15.18 13.84
C GLY A 232 14.19 -16.14 13.25
N LEU A 233 14.16 -16.41 11.94
CA LEU A 233 15.15 -17.27 11.29
C LEU A 233 16.56 -16.67 11.36
N VAL A 234 16.69 -15.36 11.11
CA VAL A 234 17.96 -14.65 11.20
C VAL A 234 18.50 -14.63 12.62
N PHE A 235 17.66 -14.40 13.63
CA PHE A 235 18.06 -14.46 15.04
C PHE A 235 18.54 -15.85 15.41
N GLY A 236 17.80 -16.90 15.04
CA GLY A 236 18.21 -18.29 15.26
C GLY A 236 19.55 -18.61 14.61
N MET A 237 19.72 -18.19 13.34
CA MET A 237 20.97 -18.32 12.59
C MET A 237 22.13 -17.62 13.27
N LEU A 238 21.97 -16.35 13.66
CA LEU A 238 23.06 -15.57 14.25
C LEU A 238 23.45 -16.07 15.64
N TYR A 239 22.49 -16.51 16.47
CA TYR A 239 22.81 -17.13 17.76
C TYR A 239 23.60 -18.44 17.63
N TRP A 240 23.43 -19.14 16.51
CA TRP A 240 24.24 -20.31 16.19
C TRP A 240 25.59 -19.92 15.57
N LEU A 241 25.60 -18.97 14.63
CA LEU A 241 26.74 -18.64 13.79
C LEU A 241 27.79 -17.76 14.49
N VAL A 242 27.39 -16.73 15.24
CA VAL A 242 28.32 -15.77 15.85
C VAL A 242 29.32 -16.45 16.79
N PRO A 243 28.92 -17.32 17.74
CA PRO A 243 29.89 -18.02 18.59
C PRO A 243 30.84 -18.92 17.80
N LEU A 244 30.38 -19.51 16.68
CA LEU A 244 31.21 -20.36 15.81
C LEU A 244 32.28 -19.55 15.07
N ILE A 245 31.94 -18.39 14.51
CA ILE A 245 32.90 -17.53 13.79
C ILE A 245 34.00 -17.06 14.72
N PHE A 246 33.64 -16.64 15.94
CA PHE A 246 34.58 -16.09 16.91
C PHE A 246 35.16 -17.15 17.87
N ASN A 247 35.04 -18.44 17.50
CA ASN A 247 35.56 -19.59 18.23
C ASN A 247 35.36 -19.49 19.76
N THR A 248 34.15 -19.14 20.18
CA THR A 248 33.82 -18.88 21.58
C THR A 248 32.41 -19.36 21.91
N LYS A 249 32.01 -19.22 23.18
CA LYS A 249 30.62 -19.46 23.62
C LYS A 249 29.86 -18.15 23.63
N ILE A 250 28.54 -18.22 23.42
CA ILE A 250 27.69 -17.04 23.58
C ILE A 250 27.89 -16.45 24.99
N TYR A 251 28.04 -15.13 25.07
CA TYR A 251 28.32 -14.45 26.32
C TYR A 251 27.28 -14.75 27.41
N SER A 252 25.98 -14.71 27.07
CA SER A 252 24.92 -15.06 28.01
C SER A 252 23.74 -15.77 27.35
N THR A 253 23.51 -17.01 27.77
CA THR A 253 22.31 -17.79 27.38
C THR A 253 21.04 -17.22 28.01
N LYS A 254 21.13 -16.57 29.17
CA LYS A 254 19.99 -15.88 29.81
C LYS A 254 19.53 -14.70 28.96
N LEU A 255 20.46 -13.88 28.45
CA LEU A 255 20.13 -12.77 27.56
C LEU A 255 19.56 -13.25 26.22
N ALA A 256 20.08 -14.36 25.68
CA ALA A 256 19.53 -14.96 24.47
C ALA A 256 18.07 -15.45 24.67
N ASN A 257 17.78 -16.05 25.83
CA ASN A 257 16.40 -16.44 26.18
C ASN A 257 15.50 -15.23 26.49
N ALA A 258 16.03 -14.17 27.10
CA ALA A 258 15.29 -12.94 27.33
C ALA A 258 14.90 -12.28 26.00
N HIS A 259 15.85 -12.18 25.05
CA HIS A 259 15.57 -11.72 23.69
C HIS A 259 14.45 -12.57 23.07
N PHE A 260 14.56 -13.91 23.10
CA PHE A 260 13.51 -14.79 22.57
C PHE A 260 12.12 -14.46 23.10
N TRP A 261 11.95 -14.36 24.42
CA TRP A 261 10.64 -14.10 25.01
C TRP A 261 10.12 -12.70 24.72
N ILE A 262 10.98 -11.69 24.84
CA ILE A 262 10.61 -10.30 24.59
C ILE A 262 10.22 -10.10 23.11
N ALA A 263 11.00 -10.64 22.17
CA ALA A 263 10.69 -10.56 20.76
C ALA A 263 9.40 -11.32 20.41
N THR A 264 9.22 -12.55 20.93
CA THR A 264 8.01 -13.34 20.67
C THR A 264 6.75 -12.68 21.24
N LEU A 265 6.82 -12.16 22.47
CA LEU A 265 5.72 -11.39 23.06
C LEU A 265 5.47 -10.09 22.28
N GLY A 266 6.54 -9.42 21.85
CA GLY A 266 6.47 -8.23 21.00
C GLY A 266 5.70 -8.48 19.71
N ILE A 267 5.93 -9.62 19.03
CA ILE A 267 5.18 -10.03 17.83
C ILE A 267 3.69 -10.18 18.14
N LEU A 268 3.34 -10.88 19.24
CA LEU A 268 1.93 -11.11 19.60
C LEU A 268 1.20 -9.81 19.93
N VAL A 269 1.84 -8.94 20.71
CA VAL A 269 1.30 -7.63 21.08
C VAL A 269 1.29 -6.65 19.88
N TYR A 270 2.09 -6.92 18.84
CA TYR A 270 2.01 -6.20 17.57
C TYR A 270 0.82 -6.69 16.72
N ALA A 271 0.73 -7.98 16.47
CA ALA A 271 -0.19 -8.54 15.47
C ALA A 271 -1.64 -8.65 15.96
N ILE A 272 -1.87 -9.13 17.19
CA ILE A 272 -3.23 -9.38 17.70
C ILE A 272 -4.07 -8.10 17.73
N PRO A 273 -3.57 -6.94 18.23
CA PRO A 273 -4.33 -5.70 18.19
C PRO A 273 -4.65 -5.23 16.77
N LEU A 274 -3.81 -5.53 15.78
CA LEU A 274 -4.06 -5.17 14.38
C LEU A 274 -5.16 -6.02 13.74
N TYR A 275 -5.26 -7.31 14.08
CA TYR A 275 -6.42 -8.10 13.69
C TYR A 275 -7.71 -7.55 14.31
N TRP A 276 -7.65 -7.13 15.57
CA TRP A 276 -8.81 -6.51 16.22
C TRP A 276 -9.18 -5.16 15.59
N ALA A 277 -8.18 -4.33 15.28
CA ALA A 277 -8.37 -3.07 14.54
C ALA A 277 -9.02 -3.32 13.17
N ALA A 278 -8.60 -4.36 12.46
CA ALA A 278 -9.15 -4.70 11.16
C ALA A 278 -10.61 -5.15 11.20
N VAL A 279 -10.95 -6.01 12.16
CA VAL A 279 -12.34 -6.41 12.37
C VAL A 279 -13.19 -5.19 12.75
N THR A 280 -12.65 -4.30 13.59
CA THR A 280 -13.31 -3.04 13.97
C THR A 280 -13.53 -2.14 12.76
N GLN A 281 -12.51 -1.95 11.92
CA GLN A 281 -12.59 -1.19 10.67
C GLN A 281 -13.68 -1.73 9.76
N TRP A 282 -13.64 -3.04 9.45
CA TRP A 282 -14.61 -3.65 8.56
C TRP A 282 -16.03 -3.57 9.10
N LEU A 283 -16.26 -3.86 10.39
CA LEU A 283 -17.58 -3.78 11.01
C LEU A 283 -18.13 -2.36 10.98
N MET A 284 -17.33 -1.36 11.34
CA MET A 284 -17.77 0.05 11.32
C MET A 284 -18.02 0.55 9.89
N TRP A 285 -17.19 0.17 8.92
CA TRP A 285 -17.34 0.65 7.55
C TRP A 285 -18.64 0.16 6.91
N ARG A 286 -19.06 -1.08 7.20
CA ARG A 286 -20.25 -1.72 6.62
C ARG A 286 -21.54 -1.50 7.39
N ASP A 287 -21.49 -0.85 8.55
CA ASP A 287 -22.65 -0.77 9.44
C ASP A 287 -23.68 0.25 8.95
N TYR A 288 -24.96 -0.14 9.07
CA TYR A 288 -26.10 0.68 8.66
C TYR A 288 -27.13 0.75 9.78
N THR A 289 -27.76 1.92 9.91
CA THR A 289 -28.94 2.09 10.77
C THR A 289 -30.15 1.37 10.17
N PRO A 290 -31.21 1.07 10.95
CA PRO A 290 -32.43 0.45 10.43
C PRO A 290 -33.08 1.22 9.27
N GLU A 291 -32.86 2.53 9.20
CA GLU A 291 -33.36 3.44 8.16
C GLU A 291 -32.51 3.38 6.87
N GLY A 292 -31.39 2.67 6.88
CA GLY A 292 -30.54 2.44 5.70
C GLY A 292 -29.45 3.48 5.48
N TYR A 293 -29.10 4.29 6.48
CA TYR A 293 -27.94 5.20 6.45
C TYR A 293 -26.70 4.53 7.04
N LEU A 294 -25.50 4.94 6.60
CA LEU A 294 -24.26 4.50 7.24
C LEU A 294 -24.24 4.96 8.70
N THR A 295 -23.98 4.03 9.62
CA THR A 295 -23.86 4.37 11.05
C THR A 295 -22.67 5.30 11.31
N TYR A 296 -21.55 5.04 10.62
CA TYR A 296 -20.30 5.78 10.77
C TYR A 296 -19.90 6.43 9.44
N PRO A 297 -20.59 7.47 8.94
CA PRO A 297 -20.30 8.04 7.62
C PRO A 297 -18.96 8.77 7.57
N ASN A 298 -18.50 9.32 8.70
CA ASN A 298 -17.19 9.96 8.79
C ASN A 298 -16.09 8.93 9.04
N PHE A 299 -15.11 8.86 8.14
CA PHE A 299 -13.99 7.92 8.24
C PHE A 299 -13.18 8.09 9.54
N LEU A 300 -13.10 9.31 10.09
CA LEU A 300 -12.33 9.60 11.29
C LEU A 300 -12.90 8.95 12.55
N GLU A 301 -14.17 8.58 12.57
CA GLU A 301 -14.77 7.84 13.69
C GLU A 301 -14.11 6.46 13.83
N THR A 302 -13.96 5.74 12.72
CA THR A 302 -13.26 4.46 12.70
C THR A 302 -11.80 4.61 13.08
N LEU A 303 -11.12 5.62 12.54
CA LEU A 303 -9.72 5.88 12.86
C LEU A 303 -9.52 6.14 14.36
N SER A 304 -10.38 6.96 14.95
CA SER A 304 -10.32 7.29 16.38
C SER A 304 -10.53 6.05 17.25
N GLN A 305 -11.41 5.14 16.83
CA GLN A 305 -11.66 3.91 17.58
C GLN A 305 -10.50 2.91 17.57
N ILE A 306 -9.65 2.93 16.54
CA ILE A 306 -8.52 1.99 16.44
C ILE A 306 -7.20 2.53 17.03
N ILE A 307 -7.18 3.77 17.54
CA ILE A 307 -6.00 4.36 18.19
C ILE A 307 -5.44 3.47 19.32
N PRO A 308 -6.25 2.88 20.23
CA PRO A 308 -5.73 2.00 21.27
C PRO A 308 -4.94 0.80 20.72
N MET A 309 -5.38 0.25 19.58
CA MET A 309 -4.68 -0.85 18.90
C MET A 309 -3.35 -0.38 18.30
N TYR A 310 -3.27 0.86 17.83
CA TYR A 310 -2.01 1.46 17.38
C TYR A 310 -1.03 1.71 18.53
N VAL A 311 -1.52 2.11 19.71
CA VAL A 311 -0.68 2.21 20.92
C VAL A 311 -0.14 0.84 21.31
N ALA A 312 -0.98 -0.19 21.30
CA ALA A 312 -0.54 -1.57 21.56
C ALA A 312 0.48 -2.05 20.53
N ARG A 313 0.26 -1.76 19.24
CA ARG A 313 1.23 -2.03 18.16
C ARG A 313 2.59 -1.37 18.44
N ILE A 314 2.62 -0.09 18.80
CA ILE A 314 3.86 0.63 19.13
C ILE A 314 4.57 -0.03 20.30
N PHE A 315 3.83 -0.43 21.33
CA PHE A 315 4.39 -1.14 22.47
C PHE A 315 4.98 -2.50 22.08
N GLY A 316 4.27 -3.31 21.28
CA GLY A 316 4.77 -4.59 20.75
C GLY A 316 6.03 -4.43 19.89
N GLY A 317 6.05 -3.43 19.01
CA GLY A 317 7.22 -3.09 18.20
C GLY A 317 8.41 -2.64 19.05
N THR A 318 8.16 -1.85 20.10
CA THR A 318 9.19 -1.41 21.04
C THR A 318 9.80 -2.59 21.80
N LEU A 319 8.98 -3.54 22.27
CA LEU A 319 9.47 -4.78 22.86
C LEU A 319 10.39 -5.53 21.89
N PHE A 320 9.97 -5.68 20.64
CA PHE A 320 10.79 -6.35 19.62
C PHE A 320 12.15 -5.67 19.42
N VAL A 321 12.17 -4.32 19.35
CA VAL A 321 13.42 -3.54 19.26
C VAL A 321 14.29 -3.69 20.52
N ILE A 322 13.69 -3.69 21.72
CA ILE A 322 14.43 -3.98 22.96
C ILE A 322 15.08 -5.36 22.90
N GLY A 323 14.35 -6.36 22.42
CA GLY A 323 14.88 -7.71 22.17
C GLY A 323 16.09 -7.69 21.23
N PHE A 324 15.98 -6.97 20.11
CA PHE A 324 17.07 -6.79 19.16
C PHE A 324 18.30 -6.10 19.78
N ILE A 325 18.12 -5.07 20.61
CA ILE A 325 19.21 -4.41 21.34
C ILE A 325 19.90 -5.38 22.32
N ILE A 326 19.13 -6.21 23.02
CA ILE A 326 19.68 -7.27 23.90
C ILE A 326 20.55 -8.24 23.09
N MET A 327 20.11 -8.63 21.89
CA MET A 327 20.89 -9.47 20.98
C MET A 327 22.21 -8.82 20.61
N LEU A 328 22.18 -7.56 20.14
CA LEU A 328 23.37 -6.82 19.75
C LEU A 328 24.38 -6.71 20.90
N PHE A 329 23.90 -6.40 22.11
CA PHE A 329 24.75 -6.36 23.30
C PHE A 329 25.39 -7.73 23.60
N ASN A 330 24.60 -8.81 23.52
CA ASN A 330 25.09 -10.17 23.76
C ASN A 330 26.14 -10.57 22.72
N PHE A 331 25.94 -10.24 21.44
CA PHE A 331 26.91 -10.48 20.37
C PHE A 331 28.15 -9.62 20.53
N TYR A 332 28.03 -8.33 20.83
CA TYR A 332 29.19 -7.47 21.09
C TYR A 332 30.10 -8.05 22.18
N LYS A 333 29.53 -8.50 23.31
CA LYS A 333 30.28 -9.15 24.38
C LYS A 333 30.90 -10.48 23.94
N THR A 334 30.17 -11.27 23.15
CA THR A 334 30.64 -12.55 22.60
C THR A 334 31.85 -12.33 21.69
N ILE A 335 31.73 -11.43 20.71
CA ILE A 335 32.78 -11.06 19.75
C ILE A 335 34.02 -10.56 20.49
N LYS A 336 33.85 -9.67 21.49
CA LYS A 336 34.97 -9.15 22.28
C LYS A 336 35.71 -10.23 23.09
N SER A 337 35.04 -11.33 23.43
CA SER A 337 35.62 -12.44 24.19
C SER A 337 36.25 -13.52 23.31
N GLY A 338 35.93 -13.53 22.02
CA GLY A 338 36.38 -14.53 21.06
C GLY A 338 37.46 -14.00 20.11
N GLN A 339 37.94 -14.88 19.25
CA GLN A 339 38.87 -14.55 18.18
C GLN A 339 38.37 -15.21 16.90
N SER A 340 38.35 -14.46 15.80
CA SER A 340 38.06 -15.02 14.48
C SER A 340 39.36 -15.55 13.88
N GLU A 341 39.29 -16.74 13.29
CA GLU A 341 40.39 -17.26 12.47
C GLU A 341 40.15 -16.87 11.01
N ASP A 342 41.09 -16.14 10.42
CA ASP A 342 40.97 -15.68 9.02
C ASP A 342 40.99 -16.84 8.03
N ASN A 343 41.73 -17.91 8.34
CA ASN A 343 41.86 -19.09 7.50
C ASN A 343 41.79 -20.35 8.36
N VAL A 344 40.76 -21.16 8.11
CA VAL A 344 40.61 -22.48 8.72
C VAL A 344 40.99 -23.53 7.68
N ALA A 345 41.82 -24.50 8.06
CA ALA A 345 42.15 -25.63 7.19
C ALA A 345 40.85 -26.39 6.84
N ALA A 346 40.52 -26.43 5.55
CA ALA A 346 39.33 -27.09 5.04
C ALA A 346 39.72 -28.25 4.12
N GLU A 347 39.18 -29.42 4.38
CA GLU A 347 39.27 -30.57 3.47
C GLU A 347 38.02 -30.63 2.60
N ALA A 348 38.20 -30.95 1.32
CA ALA A 348 37.10 -31.11 0.39
C ALA A 348 37.28 -32.38 -0.44
N PRO A 349 36.18 -33.07 -0.80
CA PRO A 349 36.26 -34.26 -1.63
C PRO A 349 36.95 -33.99 -2.98
N MET A 350 37.54 -35.04 -3.55
CA MET A 350 38.15 -34.96 -4.88
C MET A 350 37.12 -34.47 -5.91
N LEU A 351 37.53 -33.55 -6.78
CA LEU A 351 36.69 -33.08 -7.88
C LEU A 351 36.47 -34.24 -8.87
N VAL A 352 35.23 -34.73 -8.94
CA VAL A 352 34.83 -35.72 -9.93
C VAL A 352 34.23 -34.96 -11.13
N PRO A 353 34.62 -35.24 -12.39
CA PRO A 353 33.98 -34.66 -13.56
C PRO A 353 32.51 -35.11 -13.71
N ILE A 354 31.64 -34.24 -14.22
CA ILE A 354 30.23 -34.59 -14.50
C ILE A 354 30.18 -35.53 -15.71
N GLY A 355 29.87 -36.80 -15.47
CA GLY A 355 29.71 -37.82 -16.52
C GLY A 355 28.34 -37.81 -17.22
N PRO A 356 28.11 -38.72 -18.19
CA PRO A 356 26.80 -38.94 -18.82
C PRO A 356 25.74 -39.41 -17.81
N ARG A 357 24.46 -39.31 -18.16
CA ARG A 357 23.36 -39.80 -17.29
C ARG A 357 23.40 -41.33 -17.23
N ASN A 358 23.25 -41.90 -16.03
CA ASN A 358 22.98 -43.32 -15.85
C ASN A 358 21.50 -43.49 -15.40
N PRO A 359 20.58 -43.92 -16.29
CA PRO A 359 19.17 -44.03 -15.95
C PRO A 359 18.84 -44.96 -14.78
N ASP A 360 19.64 -45.99 -14.55
CA ASP A 360 19.38 -47.01 -13.51
C ASP A 360 19.72 -46.52 -12.09
N ARG A 361 20.60 -45.51 -11.98
CA ARG A 361 21.09 -44.97 -10.70
C ARG A 361 20.69 -43.52 -10.45
N GLU A 362 20.17 -42.83 -11.47
CA GLU A 362 19.94 -41.40 -11.43
C GLU A 362 18.60 -40.98 -12.05
N THR A 363 17.81 -40.27 -11.23
CA THR A 363 16.56 -39.63 -11.68
C THR A 363 16.85 -38.46 -12.63
N VAL A 364 15.88 -38.12 -13.48
CA VAL A 364 15.99 -36.97 -14.40
C VAL A 364 16.30 -35.68 -13.63
N HIS A 365 15.63 -35.46 -12.50
CA HIS A 365 15.89 -34.29 -11.66
C HIS A 365 17.34 -34.23 -11.20
N ARG A 366 17.89 -35.33 -10.66
CA ARG A 366 19.26 -35.39 -10.14
C ARG A 366 20.30 -35.13 -11.25
N TRP A 367 20.01 -35.57 -12.47
CA TRP A 367 20.84 -35.31 -13.65
C TRP A 367 20.85 -33.83 -14.05
N ILE A 368 19.73 -33.13 -13.93
CA ILE A 368 19.62 -31.70 -14.19
C ILE A 368 20.28 -30.89 -13.07
N GLU A 369 20.02 -31.26 -11.81
CA GLU A 369 20.53 -30.61 -10.60
C GLU A 369 22.06 -30.50 -10.57
N ARG A 370 22.78 -31.53 -11.02
CA ARG A 370 24.24 -31.49 -11.10
C ARG A 370 24.77 -30.56 -12.20
N LYS A 371 23.91 -30.01 -13.07
CA LYS A 371 24.28 -29.08 -14.14
C LYS A 371 23.74 -27.69 -13.83
N GLY A 372 24.46 -26.96 -12.96
CA GLY A 372 24.03 -25.67 -12.42
C GLY A 372 23.48 -24.69 -13.47
N VAL A 373 24.17 -24.49 -14.61
CA VAL A 373 23.72 -23.60 -15.68
C VAL A 373 22.38 -24.05 -16.29
N ILE A 374 22.24 -25.35 -16.59
CA ILE A 374 20.99 -25.88 -17.15
C ILE A 374 19.86 -25.78 -16.13
N PHE A 375 20.15 -26.09 -14.86
CA PHE A 375 19.19 -25.92 -13.77
C PHE A 375 18.71 -24.47 -13.67
N SER A 376 19.61 -23.49 -13.73
CA SER A 376 19.28 -22.07 -13.73
C SER A 376 18.44 -21.66 -14.94
N ILE A 377 18.75 -22.15 -16.14
CA ILE A 377 17.94 -21.86 -17.35
C ILE A 377 16.52 -22.39 -17.22
N ILE A 378 16.37 -23.63 -16.72
CA ILE A 378 15.04 -24.23 -16.51
C ILE A 378 14.28 -23.46 -15.43
N ALA A 379 14.92 -23.13 -14.31
CA ALA A 379 14.31 -22.32 -13.26
C ALA A 379 13.87 -20.95 -13.78
N PHE A 380 14.70 -20.27 -14.57
CA PHE A 380 14.34 -19.00 -15.21
C PHE A 380 13.14 -19.15 -16.14
N PHE A 381 13.10 -20.20 -16.97
CA PHE A 381 11.95 -20.42 -17.86
C PHE A 381 10.66 -20.67 -17.07
N VAL A 382 10.71 -21.47 -16.01
CA VAL A 382 9.56 -21.71 -15.12
C VAL A 382 9.05 -20.41 -14.49
N LEU A 383 9.95 -19.53 -14.03
CA LEU A 383 9.61 -18.22 -13.49
C LEU A 383 9.00 -17.29 -14.56
N ALA A 384 9.64 -17.21 -15.73
CA ALA A 384 9.26 -16.32 -16.81
C ALA A 384 7.89 -16.65 -17.40
N VAL A 385 7.54 -17.94 -17.51
CA VAL A 385 6.22 -18.35 -18.01
C VAL A 385 5.10 -17.84 -17.11
N GLY A 386 5.25 -17.92 -15.78
CA GLY A 386 4.24 -17.43 -14.85
C GLY A 386 3.98 -15.93 -15.02
N GLY A 387 5.05 -15.12 -15.05
CA GLY A 387 4.92 -13.67 -15.24
C GLY A 387 4.44 -13.26 -16.63
N ALA A 388 4.89 -13.97 -17.69
CA ALA A 388 4.49 -13.68 -19.05
C ALA A 388 2.98 -13.86 -19.27
N VAL A 389 2.37 -14.92 -18.71
CA VAL A 389 0.94 -15.18 -18.86
C VAL A 389 0.08 -14.14 -18.14
N GLU A 390 0.55 -13.58 -17.03
CA GLU A 390 -0.18 -12.54 -16.30
C GLU A 390 -0.05 -11.17 -16.97
N ILE A 391 1.17 -10.77 -17.38
CA ILE A 391 1.46 -9.42 -17.85
C ILE A 391 1.10 -9.23 -19.33
N ILE A 392 1.47 -10.16 -20.22
CA ILE A 392 1.33 -9.97 -21.67
C ILE A 392 -0.12 -9.71 -22.08
N PRO A 393 -1.13 -10.47 -21.61
CA PRO A 393 -2.51 -10.18 -21.98
C PRO A 393 -2.98 -8.79 -21.50
N MET A 394 -2.53 -8.33 -20.32
CA MET A 394 -2.91 -7.00 -19.81
C MET A 394 -2.28 -5.87 -20.63
N VAL A 395 -1.06 -6.05 -21.12
CA VAL A 395 -0.35 -5.05 -21.92
C VAL A 395 -0.87 -4.99 -23.37
N PHE A 396 -1.13 -6.14 -23.99
CA PHE A 396 -1.36 -6.20 -25.45
C PHE A 396 -2.83 -6.37 -25.86
N VAL A 397 -3.72 -6.82 -24.97
CA VAL A 397 -5.14 -7.05 -25.31
C VAL A 397 -5.97 -5.85 -24.86
N LYS A 398 -6.25 -4.93 -25.80
CA LYS A 398 -6.99 -3.67 -25.53
C LYS A 398 -8.35 -3.88 -24.87
N SER A 399 -9.06 -4.97 -25.17
CA SER A 399 -10.36 -5.26 -24.56
C SER A 399 -10.29 -5.55 -23.05
N ASN A 400 -9.10 -5.80 -22.49
CA ASN A 400 -8.91 -5.91 -21.05
C ASN A 400 -8.95 -4.56 -20.34
N ILE A 401 -8.80 -3.44 -21.07
CA ILE A 401 -8.72 -2.08 -20.53
C ILE A 401 -9.59 -1.16 -21.37
N PRO A 402 -10.92 -1.26 -21.25
CA PRO A 402 -11.84 -0.33 -21.90
C PRO A 402 -11.56 1.10 -21.44
N THR A 403 -11.36 2.00 -22.40
CA THR A 403 -11.23 3.46 -22.17
C THR A 403 -12.60 4.09 -21.97
N ILE A 404 -12.63 5.25 -21.31
CA ILE A 404 -13.84 6.06 -21.15
C ILE A 404 -13.61 7.38 -21.90
N ASP A 405 -14.48 7.71 -22.85
CA ASP A 405 -14.26 8.84 -23.77
C ASP A 405 -14.21 10.20 -23.07
N THR A 406 -14.86 10.34 -21.91
CA THR A 406 -14.86 11.58 -21.13
C THR A 406 -13.59 11.77 -20.31
N VAL A 407 -12.78 10.72 -20.12
CA VAL A 407 -11.53 10.78 -19.35
C VAL A 407 -10.46 11.45 -20.19
N THR A 408 -9.98 12.61 -19.74
CA THR A 408 -8.96 13.40 -20.43
C THR A 408 -7.59 13.29 -19.75
N PRO A 409 -6.49 13.51 -20.47
CA PRO A 409 -5.18 13.69 -19.86
C PRO A 409 -5.20 14.78 -18.78
N TYR A 410 -4.32 14.64 -17.79
CA TYR A 410 -4.09 15.66 -16.78
C TYR A 410 -3.62 16.97 -17.43
N THR A 411 -4.12 18.11 -16.97
CA THR A 411 -3.47 19.39 -17.32
C THR A 411 -2.04 19.41 -16.77
N PRO A 412 -1.16 20.30 -17.27
CA PRO A 412 0.19 20.42 -16.75
C PRO A 412 0.23 20.70 -15.23
N LEU A 413 -0.70 21.50 -14.70
CA LEU A 413 -0.79 21.77 -13.26
C LEU A 413 -1.26 20.54 -12.47
N GLU A 414 -2.26 19.81 -12.97
CA GLU A 414 -2.73 18.56 -12.37
C GLU A 414 -1.63 17.49 -12.36
N LEU A 415 -0.83 17.42 -13.42
CA LEU A 415 0.31 16.51 -13.51
C LEU A 415 1.39 16.83 -12.46
N GLU A 416 1.70 18.12 -12.24
CA GLU A 416 2.58 18.54 -11.15
C GLU A 416 1.99 18.18 -9.77
N GLY A 417 0.69 18.44 -9.57
CA GLY A 417 -0.02 18.09 -8.33
C GLY A 417 0.02 16.59 -8.03
N ARG A 418 -0.18 15.78 -9.06
CA ARG A 418 -0.06 14.32 -8.99
C ARG A 418 1.35 13.87 -8.61
N ASP A 419 2.37 14.47 -9.23
CA ASP A 419 3.76 14.15 -8.90
C ASP A 419 4.08 14.47 -7.44
N ILE A 420 3.57 15.59 -6.92
CA ILE A 420 3.70 15.96 -5.51
C ILE A 420 2.99 14.94 -4.63
N TYR A 421 1.76 14.54 -4.98
CA TYR A 421 0.98 13.52 -4.25
C TYR A 421 1.73 12.20 -4.11
N VAL A 422 2.41 11.76 -5.17
CA VAL A 422 3.27 10.57 -5.14
C VAL A 422 4.51 10.80 -4.28
N SER A 423 5.20 11.92 -4.45
CA SER A 423 6.46 12.20 -3.76
C SER A 423 6.32 12.34 -2.24
N GLU A 424 5.14 12.79 -1.79
CA GLU A 424 4.80 12.97 -0.37
C GLU A 424 4.15 11.71 0.23
N GLY A 425 3.99 10.64 -0.57
CA GLY A 425 3.47 9.35 -0.11
C GLY A 425 1.99 9.38 0.28
N CYS A 426 1.20 10.32 -0.24
CA CYS A 426 -0.20 10.48 0.14
C CYS A 426 -1.04 9.21 -0.14
N TYR A 427 -0.66 8.44 -1.17
CA TYR A 427 -1.28 7.16 -1.55
C TYR A 427 -1.19 6.06 -0.48
N VAL A 428 -0.26 6.18 0.48
CA VAL A 428 -0.10 5.22 1.59
C VAL A 428 -1.23 5.38 2.62
N CYS A 429 -1.85 6.56 2.69
CA CYS A 429 -2.95 6.86 3.60
C CYS A 429 -4.30 6.89 2.88
N HIS A 430 -4.31 7.43 1.67
CA HIS A 430 -5.50 7.67 0.86
C HIS A 430 -5.44 6.80 -0.39
N SER A 431 -6.29 5.78 -0.47
CA SER A 431 -6.44 5.06 -1.73
C SER A 431 -7.16 5.94 -2.76
N GLN A 432 -6.95 5.62 -4.03
CA GLN A 432 -7.71 6.20 -5.14
C GLN A 432 -8.45 5.10 -5.90
N VAL A 433 -9.19 4.25 -5.17
CA VAL A 433 -10.01 3.19 -5.76
C VAL A 433 -11.19 2.85 -4.84
N VAL A 434 -12.39 3.20 -5.29
CA VAL A 434 -13.65 2.87 -4.59
C VAL A 434 -14.08 1.47 -5.01
N ARG A 435 -14.26 0.58 -4.02
CA ARG A 435 -14.69 -0.81 -4.26
C ARG A 435 -16.20 -0.88 -4.54
N PRO A 436 -16.69 -1.90 -5.27
CA PRO A 436 -18.10 -2.05 -5.62
C PRO A 436 -18.95 -2.62 -4.46
N PHE A 437 -18.77 -2.08 -3.25
CA PHE A 437 -19.61 -2.39 -2.09
C PHE A 437 -20.51 -1.21 -1.79
N ARG A 438 -21.76 -1.48 -1.39
CA ARG A 438 -22.72 -0.42 -1.07
C ARG A 438 -22.18 0.58 -0.04
N TYR A 439 -21.51 0.09 1.01
CA TYR A 439 -20.96 0.93 2.06
C TYR A 439 -19.73 1.77 1.65
N GLU A 440 -19.09 1.41 0.54
CA GLU A 440 -18.05 2.21 -0.09
C GLU A 440 -18.70 3.26 -0.99
N THR A 441 -19.68 2.86 -1.80
CA THR A 441 -20.32 3.77 -2.75
C THR A 441 -21.17 4.84 -2.08
N ASP A 442 -21.88 4.49 -1.00
CA ASP A 442 -22.67 5.44 -0.20
C ASP A 442 -21.75 6.46 0.51
N ARG A 443 -20.51 6.08 0.80
CA ARG A 443 -19.53 6.90 1.52
C ARG A 443 -18.71 7.80 0.60
N TYR A 444 -18.23 7.25 -0.51
CA TYR A 444 -17.24 7.88 -1.38
C TYR A 444 -17.79 8.31 -2.73
N GLY A 445 -18.92 7.75 -3.18
CA GLY A 445 -19.47 7.94 -4.52
C GLY A 445 -19.30 6.70 -5.41
N GLU A 446 -19.53 6.82 -6.73
CA GLU A 446 -19.54 5.67 -7.65
C GLU A 446 -18.25 4.83 -7.57
N TYR A 447 -18.36 3.51 -7.66
CA TYR A 447 -17.21 2.60 -7.66
C TYR A 447 -16.25 2.88 -8.84
N SER A 448 -14.99 2.52 -8.68
CA SER A 448 -13.94 2.79 -9.68
C SER A 448 -13.96 1.81 -10.85
N LYS A 449 -13.91 2.35 -12.06
CA LYS A 449 -13.84 1.64 -13.34
C LYS A 449 -12.43 1.70 -13.89
N ILE A 450 -12.05 0.66 -14.62
CA ILE A 450 -10.68 0.50 -15.11
C ILE A 450 -10.21 1.63 -16.04
N GLY A 451 -11.12 2.15 -16.87
CA GLY A 451 -10.84 3.19 -17.85
C GLY A 451 -10.55 4.58 -17.26
N GLU A 452 -10.74 4.77 -15.96
CA GLU A 452 -10.47 6.04 -15.27
C GLU A 452 -8.98 6.32 -15.11
N PHE A 453 -8.16 5.28 -15.06
CA PHE A 453 -6.74 5.35 -14.66
C PHE A 453 -5.78 5.23 -15.85
N VAL A 454 -6.28 5.33 -17.08
CA VAL A 454 -5.51 5.02 -18.31
C VAL A 454 -4.34 5.98 -18.57
N TYR A 455 -4.29 7.12 -17.88
CA TYR A 455 -3.20 8.10 -17.96
C TYR A 455 -2.34 8.16 -16.68
N ASP A 456 -2.54 7.22 -15.76
CA ASP A 456 -1.81 7.19 -14.49
C ASP A 456 -0.50 6.44 -14.62
N HIS A 457 0.60 7.20 -14.70
CA HIS A 457 1.97 6.67 -14.69
C HIS A 457 2.69 7.15 -13.41
N PRO A 458 2.80 6.36 -12.31
CA PRO A 458 2.20 5.05 -12.04
C PRO A 458 0.76 5.10 -11.47
N TYR A 459 0.01 4.00 -11.46
CA TYR A 459 -1.32 3.94 -10.81
C TYR A 459 -1.27 4.30 -9.30
N GLN A 460 -2.40 4.74 -8.72
CA GLN A 460 -2.47 5.19 -7.30
C GLN A 460 -3.44 4.37 -6.42
N TRP A 461 -3.62 3.09 -6.72
CA TRP A 461 -4.50 2.22 -5.94
C TRP A 461 -3.77 1.74 -4.67
N GLY A 462 -4.16 2.28 -3.52
CA GLY A 462 -3.59 1.90 -2.23
C GLY A 462 -3.89 0.45 -1.82
N SER A 463 -3.26 0.00 -0.73
CA SER A 463 -3.51 -1.31 -0.10
C SER A 463 -3.92 -1.21 1.38
N ARG A 464 -3.95 0.00 1.92
CA ARG A 464 -4.35 0.34 3.30
C ARG A 464 -5.06 1.70 3.31
N ARG A 465 -5.99 1.91 4.24
CA ARG A 465 -6.62 3.22 4.48
C ARG A 465 -6.39 3.67 5.93
N ILE A 466 -5.76 4.82 6.07
CA ILE A 466 -5.65 5.58 7.33
C ILE A 466 -6.30 6.97 7.16
N GLY A 467 -6.63 7.34 5.91
CA GLY A 467 -7.57 8.40 5.57
C GLY A 467 -8.66 7.88 4.62
N PRO A 468 -9.66 8.71 4.28
CA PRO A 468 -10.69 8.36 3.31
C PRO A 468 -10.12 8.12 1.92
N ASP A 469 -10.84 7.38 1.08
CA ASP A 469 -10.54 7.25 -0.35
C ASP A 469 -10.77 8.59 -1.08
N LEU A 470 -9.91 8.90 -2.06
CA LEU A 470 -9.92 10.18 -2.78
C LEU A 470 -10.31 10.06 -4.25
N ALA A 471 -10.69 8.88 -4.77
CA ALA A 471 -10.99 8.70 -6.19
C ALA A 471 -12.14 9.58 -6.72
N ARG A 472 -12.94 10.16 -5.81
CA ARG A 472 -14.08 11.05 -6.11
C ARG A 472 -13.93 12.44 -5.50
N ALA A 473 -12.71 12.82 -5.09
CA ALA A 473 -12.46 14.13 -4.45
C ALA A 473 -12.80 15.33 -5.35
N GLY A 474 -12.76 15.16 -6.67
CA GLY A 474 -13.14 16.18 -7.65
C GLY A 474 -14.62 16.20 -8.03
N VAL A 475 -15.44 15.27 -7.54
CA VAL A 475 -16.87 15.21 -7.87
C VAL A 475 -17.62 16.26 -7.07
N VAL A 476 -17.82 17.44 -7.65
CA VAL A 476 -18.40 18.65 -7.01
C VAL A 476 -19.70 18.40 -6.21
N THR A 477 -20.57 17.50 -6.69
CA THR A 477 -21.84 17.14 -6.03
C THR A 477 -21.72 15.92 -5.10
N GLY A 478 -20.53 15.32 -5.03
CA GLY A 478 -20.26 14.10 -4.29
C GLY A 478 -19.81 14.34 -2.85
N PRO A 479 -19.86 13.30 -1.99
CA PRO A 479 -19.57 13.41 -0.56
C PRO A 479 -18.10 13.79 -0.27
N MET A 480 -17.20 13.48 -1.20
CA MET A 480 -15.76 13.68 -1.03
C MET A 480 -15.25 15.05 -1.45
N PHE A 481 -16.06 15.86 -2.13
CA PHE A 481 -15.61 17.17 -2.59
C PHE A 481 -15.34 18.14 -1.44
N LYS A 482 -14.29 18.95 -1.59
CA LYS A 482 -13.91 20.03 -0.68
C LYS A 482 -13.40 21.21 -1.52
N SER A 483 -13.63 22.45 -1.06
CA SER A 483 -13.18 23.65 -1.77
C SER A 483 -11.66 23.82 -1.75
N ALA A 484 -11.15 24.70 -2.62
CA ALA A 484 -9.74 25.08 -2.60
C ALA A 484 -9.31 25.63 -1.22
N ALA A 485 -10.12 26.52 -0.62
CA ALA A 485 -9.85 27.10 0.69
C ALA A 485 -9.84 26.04 1.81
N TRP A 486 -10.71 25.04 1.72
CA TRP A 486 -10.69 23.90 2.63
C TRP A 486 -9.41 23.08 2.47
N HIS A 487 -9.03 22.73 1.23
CA HIS A 487 -7.81 21.98 0.98
C HIS A 487 -6.58 22.73 1.47
N TYR A 488 -6.48 24.04 1.19
CA TYR A 488 -5.41 24.89 1.71
C TYR A 488 -5.31 24.80 3.23
N SER A 489 -6.43 25.04 3.93
CA SER A 489 -6.46 25.01 5.40
C SER A 489 -6.16 23.61 5.95
N HIS A 490 -6.63 22.56 5.27
CA HIS A 490 -6.37 21.17 5.62
C HIS A 490 -4.88 20.81 5.50
N PHE A 491 -4.19 21.25 4.44
CA PHE A 491 -2.76 21.02 4.30
C PHE A 491 -1.93 21.86 5.28
N MET A 492 -2.37 23.08 5.61
CA MET A 492 -1.69 23.91 6.60
C MET A 492 -1.82 23.34 8.02
N ASP A 493 -3.02 22.90 8.41
CA ASP A 493 -3.29 22.36 9.73
C ASP A 493 -4.53 21.42 9.74
N PRO A 494 -4.36 20.12 9.45
CA PRO A 494 -5.49 19.19 9.39
C PRO A 494 -6.10 18.97 10.78
N GLN A 495 -5.35 19.18 11.87
CA GLN A 495 -5.86 19.10 13.24
C GLN A 495 -6.80 20.26 13.61
N LYS A 496 -6.68 21.42 12.96
CA LYS A 496 -7.66 22.51 13.10
C LYS A 496 -8.97 22.20 12.39
N MET A 497 -8.90 21.50 11.25
CA MET A 497 -10.08 21.06 10.51
C MET A 497 -10.79 19.90 11.23
N ASN A 498 -10.01 18.99 11.82
CA ASN A 498 -10.52 17.94 12.69
C ASN A 498 -9.49 17.56 13.74
N VAL A 499 -9.80 17.78 15.02
CA VAL A 499 -8.89 17.55 16.17
C VAL A 499 -8.38 16.10 16.25
N GLN A 500 -9.13 15.13 15.71
CA GLN A 500 -8.77 13.71 15.72
C GLN A 500 -7.94 13.30 14.48
N SER A 501 -7.62 14.22 13.57
CA SER A 501 -6.82 13.92 12.39
C SER A 501 -5.39 13.50 12.76
N THR A 502 -4.97 12.35 12.24
CA THR A 502 -3.58 11.85 12.35
C THR A 502 -2.69 12.25 11.17
N MET A 503 -3.25 12.98 10.19
CA MET A 503 -2.52 13.43 9.00
C MET A 503 -1.45 14.45 9.40
N PRO A 504 -0.20 14.34 8.90
CA PRO A 504 0.82 15.37 9.12
C PRO A 504 0.48 16.67 8.37
N LYS A 505 1.06 17.78 8.82
CA LYS A 505 0.93 19.10 8.16
C LYS A 505 1.85 19.16 6.94
N TYR A 506 1.41 19.84 5.88
CA TYR A 506 2.16 20.10 4.65
C TYR A 506 2.26 21.61 4.31
N PRO A 507 2.67 22.49 5.25
CA PRO A 507 2.68 23.93 5.02
C PRO A 507 3.68 24.36 3.93
N TRP A 508 4.67 23.51 3.63
CA TRP A 508 5.63 23.79 2.55
C TRP A 508 4.97 23.81 1.16
N PHE A 509 3.79 23.23 0.98
CA PHE A 509 3.08 23.33 -0.29
C PHE A 509 2.75 24.78 -0.64
N ALA A 510 2.47 25.63 0.35
CA ALA A 510 2.17 27.05 0.12
C ALA A 510 3.40 27.89 -0.22
N THR A 511 4.61 27.42 0.12
CA THR A 511 5.86 28.19 -0.03
C THR A 511 6.78 27.65 -1.12
N LYS A 512 6.67 26.37 -1.49
CA LYS A 512 7.41 25.79 -2.60
C LYS A 512 6.64 25.98 -3.90
N GLU A 513 7.39 26.27 -4.96
CA GLU A 513 6.88 26.39 -6.32
C GLU A 513 6.98 25.05 -7.07
N VAL A 514 6.15 24.85 -8.10
CA VAL A 514 6.31 23.76 -9.06
C VAL A 514 7.49 24.01 -10.00
N ASN A 515 8.05 22.96 -10.59
CA ASN A 515 9.18 23.08 -11.52
C ASN A 515 8.69 23.40 -12.95
N LEU A 516 8.51 24.68 -13.24
CA LEU A 516 8.08 25.17 -14.55
C LEU A 516 9.05 24.81 -15.69
N GLU A 517 10.36 24.78 -15.42
CA GLU A 517 11.37 24.44 -16.44
C GLU A 517 11.28 22.97 -16.85
N GLY A 518 10.91 22.09 -15.91
CA GLY A 518 10.75 20.66 -16.14
C GLY A 518 9.41 20.27 -16.78
N THR A 519 8.38 21.10 -16.67
CA THR A 519 7.02 20.79 -17.15
C THR A 519 6.97 20.41 -18.64
N PRO A 520 7.62 21.12 -19.59
CA PRO A 520 7.66 20.69 -20.99
C PRO A 520 8.28 19.30 -21.19
N ALA A 521 9.31 18.95 -20.42
CA ALA A 521 9.94 17.64 -20.50
C ALA A 521 9.02 16.52 -19.99
N LYS A 522 8.22 16.79 -18.95
CA LYS A 522 7.18 15.86 -18.47
C LYS A 522 6.10 15.63 -19.50
N ILE A 523 5.59 16.69 -20.14
CA ILE A 523 4.59 16.57 -21.22
C ILE A 523 5.13 15.75 -22.39
N ARG A 524 6.36 16.01 -22.84
CA ARG A 524 7.00 15.19 -23.88
C ARG A 524 7.17 13.74 -23.47
N ALA A 525 7.46 13.47 -22.20
CA ALA A 525 7.55 12.12 -21.69
C ALA A 525 6.18 11.42 -21.73
N MET A 526 5.11 12.09 -21.29
CA MET A 526 3.75 11.57 -21.36
C MET A 526 3.28 11.33 -22.81
N GLN A 527 3.60 12.23 -23.74
CA GLN A 527 3.36 12.02 -25.17
C GLN A 527 4.07 10.76 -25.69
N LYS A 528 5.34 10.56 -25.32
CA LYS A 528 6.11 9.35 -25.67
C LYS A 528 5.51 8.07 -25.07
N LEU A 529 4.89 8.17 -23.90
CA LEU A 529 4.18 7.08 -23.23
C LEU A 529 2.78 6.82 -23.82
N GLY A 530 2.34 7.63 -24.79
CA GLY A 530 1.06 7.45 -25.48
C GLY A 530 -0.10 8.23 -24.87
N VAL A 531 0.14 9.13 -23.91
CA VAL A 531 -0.89 10.04 -23.41
C VAL A 531 -1.21 11.07 -24.52
N PRO A 532 -2.49 11.25 -24.90
CA PRO A 532 -2.88 11.99 -26.10
C PRO A 532 -2.88 13.52 -25.91
N TYR A 533 -1.75 14.10 -25.49
CA TYR A 533 -1.55 15.54 -25.59
C TYR A 533 -1.36 15.97 -27.05
N PRO A 534 -1.89 17.12 -27.49
CA PRO A 534 -1.66 17.63 -28.83
C PRO A 534 -0.16 17.75 -29.17
N GLU A 535 0.20 17.57 -30.44
CA GLU A 535 1.57 17.79 -30.89
C GLU A 535 2.00 19.24 -30.62
N GLY A 536 3.19 19.44 -30.04
CA GLY A 536 3.69 20.76 -29.65
C GLY A 536 3.09 21.33 -28.35
N TYR A 537 2.21 20.59 -27.65
CA TYR A 537 1.60 21.05 -26.40
C TYR A 537 2.62 21.40 -25.30
N ASP A 538 3.81 20.83 -25.35
CA ASP A 538 4.89 21.13 -24.41
C ASP A 538 5.36 22.60 -24.45
N GLN A 539 5.12 23.31 -25.56
CA GLN A 539 5.45 24.72 -25.72
C GLN A 539 4.44 25.65 -25.01
N GLN A 540 3.17 25.26 -24.95
CA GLN A 540 2.09 26.02 -24.28
C GLN A 540 1.81 25.53 -22.85
N ALA A 541 2.31 24.35 -22.47
CA ALA A 541 2.01 23.72 -21.19
C ALA A 541 2.25 24.60 -19.96
N VAL A 542 3.31 25.42 -19.98
CA VAL A 542 3.63 26.34 -18.87
C VAL A 542 2.64 27.51 -18.78
N GLU A 543 2.13 27.97 -19.92
CA GLU A 543 1.11 29.02 -19.96
C GLU A 543 -0.24 28.49 -19.45
N ASP A 544 -0.66 27.31 -19.92
CA ASP A 544 -1.88 26.66 -19.46
C ASP A 544 -1.83 26.35 -17.95
N LEU A 545 -0.67 25.88 -17.46
CA LEU A 545 -0.41 25.69 -16.03
C LEU A 545 -0.66 26.97 -15.23
N LYS A 546 -0.06 28.09 -15.67
CA LYS A 546 -0.17 29.38 -14.99
C LYS A 546 -1.59 29.93 -15.06
N SER A 547 -2.28 29.72 -16.18
CA SER A 547 -3.67 30.14 -16.36
C SER A 547 -4.58 29.43 -15.34
N GLN A 548 -4.55 28.09 -15.32
CA GLN A 548 -5.33 27.30 -14.34
C GLN A 548 -4.92 27.63 -12.90
N GLY A 549 -3.62 27.81 -12.65
CA GLY A 549 -3.10 28.17 -11.33
C GLY A 549 -3.59 29.53 -10.86
N SER A 550 -3.70 30.50 -11.77
CA SER A 550 -4.21 31.84 -11.47
C SER A 550 -5.70 31.82 -11.14
N GLU A 551 -6.49 30.97 -11.79
CA GLU A 551 -7.90 30.76 -11.47
C GLU A 551 -8.09 30.22 -10.05
N ILE A 552 -7.33 29.18 -9.68
CA ILE A 552 -7.39 28.59 -8.33
C ILE A 552 -6.87 29.59 -7.28
N ALA A 553 -5.78 30.30 -7.56
CA ALA A 553 -5.24 31.31 -6.66
C ALA A 553 -6.23 32.49 -6.47
N ALA A 554 -6.92 32.92 -7.53
CA ALA A 554 -7.95 33.95 -7.43
C ALA A 554 -9.15 33.46 -6.59
N ASN A 555 -9.55 32.20 -6.74
CA ASN A 555 -10.57 31.58 -5.89
C ASN A 555 -10.15 31.59 -4.41
N LEU A 556 -8.92 31.20 -4.10
CA LEU A 556 -8.36 31.23 -2.75
C LEU A 556 -8.29 32.65 -2.18
N ASN A 557 -7.87 33.62 -3.01
CA ASN A 557 -7.79 35.02 -2.61
C ASN A 557 -9.18 35.59 -2.28
N SER A 558 -10.24 35.14 -2.98
CA SER A 558 -11.61 35.51 -2.63
C SER A 558 -12.08 35.02 -1.26
N SER A 559 -11.35 34.06 -0.67
CA SER A 559 -11.51 33.59 0.72
C SER A 559 -10.43 34.14 1.67
N GLY A 560 -9.71 35.19 1.27
CA GLY A 560 -8.66 35.82 2.08
C GLY A 560 -7.35 35.03 2.16
N ILE A 561 -7.15 34.05 1.28
CA ILE A 561 -5.93 33.23 1.24
C ILE A 561 -5.07 33.67 0.05
N GLU A 562 -3.99 34.38 0.34
CA GLU A 562 -2.98 34.72 -0.67
C GLU A 562 -2.01 33.56 -0.85
N VAL A 563 -1.89 33.08 -2.10
CA VAL A 563 -0.93 32.03 -2.46
C VAL A 563 -0.44 32.25 -3.90
N SER A 564 0.80 31.85 -4.17
CA SER A 564 1.36 31.89 -5.52
C SER A 564 0.57 30.96 -6.47
N PRO A 565 0.18 31.41 -7.67
CA PRO A 565 -0.46 30.59 -8.70
C PRO A 565 0.33 29.34 -9.11
N THR A 566 1.64 29.35 -8.92
CA THR A 566 2.54 28.25 -9.26
C THR A 566 3.01 27.45 -8.03
N SER A 567 2.41 27.72 -6.86
CA SER A 567 2.72 26.97 -5.64
C SER A 567 2.36 25.49 -5.78
N GLN A 568 3.08 24.64 -5.04
CA GLN A 568 2.75 23.22 -4.90
C GLN A 568 1.35 23.01 -4.30
N MET A 569 0.88 23.96 -3.48
CA MET A 569 -0.47 23.96 -2.90
C MET A 569 -1.54 24.05 -3.99
N VAL A 570 -1.40 25.01 -4.91
CA VAL A 570 -2.33 25.19 -6.02
C VAL A 570 -2.30 23.97 -6.95
N ALA A 571 -1.12 23.41 -7.22
CA ALA A 571 -0.99 22.18 -8.01
C ALA A 571 -1.69 20.98 -7.36
N MET A 572 -1.49 20.77 -6.04
CA MET A 572 -2.15 19.71 -5.29
C MET A 572 -3.68 19.85 -5.32
N ILE A 573 -4.19 21.07 -5.15
CA ILE A 573 -5.64 21.36 -5.22
C ILE A 573 -6.17 21.01 -6.62
N ALA A 574 -5.48 21.44 -7.68
CA ALA A 574 -5.85 21.12 -9.06
C ALA A 574 -5.96 19.60 -9.27
N TYR A 575 -4.95 18.85 -8.82
CA TYR A 575 -4.96 17.38 -8.93
C TYR A 575 -6.13 16.74 -8.16
N LEU A 576 -6.38 17.15 -6.91
CA LEU A 576 -7.48 16.60 -6.11
C LEU A 576 -8.85 16.93 -6.73
N HIS A 577 -9.01 18.12 -7.31
CA HIS A 577 -10.23 18.53 -8.01
C HIS A 577 -10.44 17.83 -9.35
N LYS A 578 -9.40 17.20 -9.91
CA LYS A 578 -9.49 16.35 -11.10
C LYS A 578 -10.04 14.94 -10.79
N LEU A 579 -9.77 14.40 -9.60
CA LEU A 579 -10.08 13.00 -9.27
C LEU A 579 -11.58 12.67 -9.39
N GLY A 580 -11.94 11.82 -10.35
CA GLY A 580 -13.32 11.40 -10.62
C GLY A 580 -14.19 12.45 -11.33
N ARG A 581 -13.64 13.64 -11.64
CA ARG A 581 -14.40 14.74 -12.26
C ARG A 581 -14.98 14.35 -13.61
N ASP A 582 -14.17 13.72 -14.46
CA ASP A 582 -14.46 13.39 -15.86
C ASP A 582 -15.62 12.42 -16.05
N ILE A 583 -15.89 11.58 -15.06
CA ILE A 583 -17.01 10.61 -15.09
C ILE A 583 -18.27 11.13 -14.39
N SER A 584 -18.18 12.31 -13.76
CA SER A 584 -19.26 12.88 -12.94
C SER A 584 -20.00 14.04 -13.58
N GLN A 585 -19.50 14.60 -14.69
CA GLN A 585 -20.19 15.68 -15.38
C GLN A 585 -21.34 15.10 -16.23
N PRO A 586 -22.62 15.42 -15.93
CA PRO A 586 -23.66 15.28 -16.92
C PRO A 586 -23.37 16.27 -18.07
N LEU A 587 -23.79 15.92 -19.29
CA LEU A 587 -23.85 16.86 -20.41
C LEU A 587 -24.51 18.15 -19.91
N ALA A 588 -23.82 19.28 -20.06
CA ALA A 588 -24.18 20.57 -19.48
C ALA A 588 -25.69 20.86 -19.55
N GLU A 589 -26.37 20.78 -18.40
CA GLU A 589 -27.69 21.38 -18.23
C GLU A 589 -27.52 22.72 -17.52
N GLU A 590 -27.99 23.76 -18.20
CA GLU A 590 -27.91 25.16 -17.81
C GLU A 590 -28.60 25.41 -16.46
N ALA A 591 -27.92 26.16 -15.58
CA ALA A 591 -28.53 26.70 -14.39
C ALA A 591 -29.62 27.71 -14.77
N VAL A 592 -30.87 27.28 -14.71
CA VAL A 592 -32.04 28.17 -14.85
C VAL A 592 -32.11 29.06 -13.60
N PRO A 593 -32.02 30.39 -13.70
CA PRO A 593 -32.28 31.27 -12.57
C PRO A 593 -33.80 31.24 -12.30
N MET A 594 -34.21 30.68 -11.16
CA MET A 594 -35.58 30.76 -10.68
C MET A 594 -35.70 31.92 -9.68
N GLU A 595 -36.73 32.74 -9.83
CA GLU A 595 -37.15 33.72 -8.82
C GLU A 595 -37.47 33.00 -7.51
N LEU A 596 -36.88 33.43 -6.39
CA LEU A 596 -37.09 32.82 -5.07
C LEU A 596 -38.51 33.11 -4.58
N ALA A 597 -39.30 32.06 -4.36
CA ALA A 597 -40.61 32.16 -3.71
C ALA A 597 -40.46 32.56 -2.23
N PRO A 598 -41.43 33.29 -1.64
CA PRO A 598 -41.37 33.68 -0.23
C PRO A 598 -41.31 32.45 0.69
N VAL A 599 -40.33 32.42 1.61
CA VAL A 599 -40.13 31.30 2.54
C VAL A 599 -40.66 31.64 3.93
N THR A 600 -41.55 30.80 4.45
CA THR A 600 -42.04 30.90 5.83
C THR A 600 -41.17 30.07 6.77
N LEU A 601 -40.49 30.73 7.72
CA LEU A 601 -39.64 30.08 8.72
C LEU A 601 -40.45 29.74 9.99
N PRO A 602 -40.40 28.49 10.50
CA PRO A 602 -41.06 28.12 11.74
C PRO A 602 -40.33 28.70 12.95
N VAL A 603 -41.06 29.18 13.97
CA VAL A 603 -40.50 29.84 15.17
C VAL A 603 -40.81 29.10 16.47
N GLY A 604 -41.25 27.85 16.40
CA GLY A 604 -41.58 27.03 17.57
C GLY A 604 -40.34 26.41 18.22
N GLN A 605 -40.36 26.25 19.55
CA GLN A 605 -39.25 25.60 20.27
C GLN A 605 -39.00 24.16 19.79
N ALA A 606 -40.06 23.40 19.49
CA ALA A 606 -39.93 22.05 18.95
C ALA A 606 -39.23 22.01 17.59
N ASP A 607 -39.42 23.05 16.76
CA ASP A 607 -38.74 23.20 15.47
C ASP A 607 -37.25 23.51 15.68
N PHE A 608 -36.91 24.34 16.67
CA PHE A 608 -35.52 24.64 17.03
C PHE A 608 -34.80 23.42 17.59
N ASP A 609 -35.45 22.62 18.43
CA ASP A 609 -34.84 21.41 18.99
C ASP A 609 -34.55 20.37 17.88
N ALA A 610 -35.50 20.16 16.96
CA ALA A 610 -35.31 19.30 15.80
C ALA A 610 -34.26 19.84 14.81
N ALA A 611 -34.21 21.16 14.61
CA ALA A 611 -33.20 21.81 13.78
C ALA A 611 -31.80 21.68 14.40
N LYS A 612 -31.66 21.81 15.72
CA LYS A 612 -30.37 21.68 16.43
C LYS A 612 -29.75 20.29 16.25
N GLU A 613 -30.56 19.24 16.31
CA GLU A 613 -30.09 17.88 16.06
C GLU A 613 -29.56 17.71 14.62
N ASN A 614 -30.32 18.18 13.63
CA ASN A 614 -29.89 18.15 12.23
C ASN A 614 -28.66 19.03 12.00
N TYR A 615 -28.57 20.18 12.65
CA TYR A 615 -27.43 21.08 12.57
C TYR A 615 -26.16 20.40 13.08
N LEU A 616 -26.21 19.79 14.28
CA LEU A 616 -25.06 19.07 14.86
C LEU A 616 -24.63 17.87 14.00
N LYS A 617 -25.58 17.22 13.34
CA LYS A 617 -25.32 16.06 12.47
C LYS A 617 -24.74 16.44 11.12
N ILE A 618 -25.19 17.54 10.51
CA ILE A 618 -24.96 17.87 9.10
C ILE A 618 -24.06 19.10 8.93
N CYS A 619 -24.34 20.17 9.66
CA CYS A 619 -23.74 21.48 9.44
C CYS A 619 -22.53 21.75 10.36
N ALA A 620 -22.55 21.24 11.59
CA ALA A 620 -21.54 21.52 12.60
C ALA A 620 -20.14 20.99 12.24
N ALA A 621 -20.05 20.00 11.35
CA ALA A 621 -18.77 19.53 10.83
C ALA A 621 -18.00 20.62 10.07
N CYS A 622 -18.70 21.59 9.47
CA CYS A 622 -18.11 22.71 8.73
C CYS A 622 -18.20 24.02 9.53
N HIS A 623 -19.33 24.29 10.16
CA HIS A 623 -19.59 25.57 10.85
C HIS A 623 -19.33 25.53 12.37
N GLY A 624 -18.88 24.39 12.90
CA GLY A 624 -18.71 24.19 14.34
C GLY A 624 -20.05 24.00 15.08
N PRO A 625 -20.04 23.41 16.29
CA PRO A 625 -21.26 23.12 17.05
C PRO A 625 -22.04 24.38 17.47
N GLU A 626 -21.35 25.52 17.61
CA GLU A 626 -21.92 26.81 17.99
C GLU A 626 -21.98 27.80 16.80
N GLY A 627 -21.74 27.36 15.57
CA GLY A 627 -21.84 28.22 14.39
C GLY A 627 -20.65 29.17 14.13
N ASN A 628 -19.60 29.14 14.95
CA ASN A 628 -18.43 30.04 14.80
C ASN A 628 -17.60 29.86 13.51
N GLY A 629 -17.89 28.83 12.69
CA GLY A 629 -17.10 28.53 11.49
C GLY A 629 -15.70 27.99 11.80
N ILE A 630 -14.94 27.76 10.74
CA ILE A 630 -13.50 27.48 10.80
C ILE A 630 -12.82 28.43 9.79
N PRO A 631 -12.63 29.72 10.13
CA PRO A 631 -12.04 30.67 9.20
C PRO A 631 -10.61 30.27 8.80
N PRO A 632 -10.22 30.48 7.53
CA PRO A 632 -11.00 30.97 6.39
C PRO A 632 -11.76 29.88 5.61
N ALA A 633 -11.63 28.60 5.99
CA ALA A 633 -12.17 27.47 5.23
C ALA A 633 -13.71 27.38 5.22
N PHE A 634 -14.32 27.69 6.37
CA PHE A 634 -15.77 27.71 6.54
C PHE A 634 -16.16 28.98 7.28
N PRO A 635 -17.11 29.78 6.75
CA PRO A 635 -17.51 31.02 7.38
C PRO A 635 -18.24 30.76 8.70
N SER A 636 -18.17 31.74 9.59
CA SER A 636 -19.05 31.81 10.74
C SER A 636 -20.49 32.03 10.28
N LEU A 637 -21.44 31.52 11.07
CA LEU A 637 -22.87 31.74 10.92
C LEU A 637 -23.41 32.68 12.01
N VAL A 638 -22.52 33.17 12.89
CA VAL A 638 -22.86 33.95 14.09
C VAL A 638 -22.17 35.32 14.12
N ASP A 639 -21.50 35.71 13.04
CA ASP A 639 -20.95 37.06 12.87
C ASP A 639 -21.81 37.93 11.96
N GLU A 640 -21.50 39.22 11.89
CA GLU A 640 -22.22 40.18 11.06
C GLU A 640 -21.89 40.05 9.56
N GLU A 641 -20.90 39.23 9.18
CA GLU A 641 -20.37 39.14 7.81
C GLU A 641 -20.97 37.96 7.02
N TRP A 642 -22.05 38.23 6.27
CA TRP A 642 -22.73 37.22 5.46
C TRP A 642 -22.24 37.19 4.00
N LEU A 643 -21.46 36.16 3.65
CA LEU A 643 -20.90 35.98 2.29
C LEU A 643 -21.96 35.79 1.17
N HIS A 644 -23.14 35.30 1.53
CA HIS A 644 -24.20 34.91 0.60
C HIS A 644 -25.57 35.53 0.91
N GLY A 645 -25.56 36.57 1.75
CA GLY A 645 -26.76 37.21 2.27
C GLY A 645 -27.36 36.50 3.49
N ASN A 646 -28.17 37.22 4.25
CA ASN A 646 -28.76 36.79 5.52
C ASN A 646 -30.29 36.81 5.53
N LYS A 647 -30.93 37.01 4.37
CA LYS A 647 -32.39 36.95 4.29
C LYS A 647 -32.87 35.49 4.38
N PRO A 648 -34.06 35.23 4.95
CA PRO A 648 -34.65 33.89 5.02
C PRO A 648 -34.53 33.08 3.72
N GLU A 649 -34.86 33.67 2.58
CA GLU A 649 -34.83 33.01 1.28
C GLU A 649 -33.41 32.68 0.83
N GLU A 650 -32.44 33.55 1.16
CA GLU A 650 -31.03 33.38 0.84
C GLU A 650 -30.40 32.25 1.66
N ILE A 651 -30.75 32.15 2.94
CA ILE A 651 -30.31 31.06 3.82
C ILE A 651 -30.92 29.72 3.38
N VAL A 652 -32.22 29.70 3.09
CA VAL A 652 -32.91 28.51 2.59
C VAL A 652 -32.33 28.05 1.26
N ARG A 653 -32.03 28.97 0.33
CA ARG A 653 -31.32 28.65 -0.91
C ARG A 653 -29.94 28.10 -0.62
N SER A 654 -29.18 28.74 0.26
CA SER A 654 -27.82 28.31 0.61
C SER A 654 -27.81 26.88 1.17
N ILE A 655 -28.75 26.53 2.06
CA ILE A 655 -28.89 25.17 2.58
C ILE A 655 -29.38 24.19 1.49
N SER A 656 -30.34 24.61 0.67
CA SER A 656 -30.96 23.73 -0.34
C SER A 656 -30.00 23.39 -1.48
N GLU A 657 -29.41 24.42 -2.08
CA GLU A 657 -28.62 24.33 -3.31
C GLU A 657 -27.12 24.24 -3.04
N GLY A 658 -26.68 24.79 -1.90
CA GLY A 658 -25.26 24.90 -1.56
C GLY A 658 -24.52 25.89 -2.47
N TYR A 659 -23.22 25.98 -2.23
CA TYR A 659 -22.25 26.60 -3.13
C TYR A 659 -21.13 25.60 -3.39
N PRO A 660 -21.36 24.59 -4.25
CA PRO A 660 -20.46 23.45 -4.33
C PRO A 660 -19.02 23.85 -4.66
N LEU A 661 -18.80 24.78 -5.58
CA LEU A 661 -17.46 25.30 -5.92
C LEU A 661 -16.78 26.07 -4.76
N LYS A 662 -17.57 26.55 -3.79
CA LYS A 662 -17.08 27.19 -2.56
C LYS A 662 -17.06 26.23 -1.36
N GLY A 663 -17.37 24.94 -1.57
CA GLY A 663 -17.22 23.88 -0.58
C GLY A 663 -18.47 23.58 0.24
N MET A 664 -19.60 24.22 -0.05
CA MET A 664 -20.89 23.95 0.59
C MET A 664 -21.75 23.09 -0.35
N VAL A 665 -22.05 21.85 0.02
CA VAL A 665 -22.95 20.99 -0.76
C VAL A 665 -24.41 21.41 -0.55
N GLY A 666 -25.27 21.14 -1.53
CA GLY A 666 -26.72 21.36 -1.40
C GLY A 666 -27.42 20.20 -0.71
N TYR A 667 -28.29 20.50 0.24
CA TYR A 667 -28.97 19.49 1.06
C TYR A 667 -30.41 19.18 0.62
N LYS A 668 -30.90 19.77 -0.49
CA LYS A 668 -32.27 19.53 -0.99
C LYS A 668 -32.61 18.06 -1.29
N ASN A 669 -31.60 17.23 -1.54
CA ASN A 669 -31.78 15.80 -1.79
C ASN A 669 -31.69 14.94 -0.53
N GLN A 670 -31.22 15.51 0.60
CA GLN A 670 -31.04 14.82 1.87
C GLN A 670 -32.06 15.26 2.93
N LEU A 671 -32.59 16.48 2.80
CA LEU A 671 -33.52 17.10 3.73
C LEU A 671 -34.82 17.48 3.03
N SER A 672 -35.95 17.27 3.70
CA SER A 672 -37.23 17.81 3.27
C SER A 672 -37.25 19.34 3.35
N GLY A 673 -38.10 19.99 2.55
CA GLY A 673 -38.26 21.45 2.60
C GLY A 673 -38.59 21.97 4.00
N SER A 674 -39.34 21.21 4.80
CA SER A 674 -39.63 21.55 6.21
C SER A 674 -38.36 21.56 7.07
N GLN A 675 -37.51 20.54 6.94
CA GLN A 675 -36.24 20.46 7.68
C GLN A 675 -35.27 21.59 7.30
N ILE A 676 -35.25 21.96 6.02
CA ILE A 676 -34.43 23.08 5.54
C ILE A 676 -34.92 24.40 6.14
N ASN A 677 -36.24 24.64 6.16
CA ASN A 677 -36.80 25.84 6.77
C ASN A 677 -36.57 25.88 8.29
N GLN A 678 -36.66 24.73 8.97
CA GLN A 678 -36.32 24.61 10.40
C GLN A 678 -34.84 24.96 10.66
N LEU A 679 -33.92 24.45 9.85
CA LEU A 679 -32.48 24.79 9.94
C LEU A 679 -32.21 26.26 9.68
N ALA A 680 -32.81 26.84 8.63
CA ALA A 680 -32.67 28.27 8.33
C ALA A 680 -33.19 29.13 9.49
N SER A 681 -34.32 28.75 10.09
CA SER A 681 -34.88 29.44 11.26
C SER A 681 -33.98 29.32 12.48
N TYR A 682 -33.40 28.15 12.74
CA TYR A 682 -32.47 27.93 13.83
C TYR A 682 -31.19 28.76 13.69
N ILE A 683 -30.62 28.82 12.48
CA ILE A 683 -29.43 29.62 12.18
C ILE A 683 -29.72 31.11 12.44
N LEU A 684 -30.82 31.63 11.88
CA LEU A 684 -31.13 33.05 11.96
C LEU A 684 -31.60 33.51 13.35
N ASN A 685 -32.37 32.69 14.06
CA ASN A 685 -33.05 33.10 15.30
C ASN A 685 -32.38 32.57 16.58
N VAL A 686 -31.51 31.55 16.50
CA VAL A 686 -30.89 30.92 17.69
C VAL A 686 -29.38 31.00 17.67
N LEU A 687 -28.73 30.66 16.54
CA LEU A 687 -27.27 30.75 16.45
C LEU A 687 -26.80 32.20 16.29
N ASN A 688 -27.47 32.99 15.45
CA ASN A 688 -27.13 34.38 15.17
C ASN A 688 -27.82 35.39 16.11
N GLN A 689 -27.75 35.16 17.43
CA GLN A 689 -28.10 36.11 18.50
C GLN A 689 -26.83 36.61 19.19
#